data_AF-A0A4R8DEY2-F1
#
_entry.id   AF-A0A4R8DEY2-F1
#
_cell.length_a   1.000
_cell.length_b   1.000
_cell.length_c   1.000
_cell.angle_alpha   90.00
_cell.angle_beta   90.00
_cell.angle_gamma   90.00
#
_symmetry.space_group_name_H-M   'P 1'
#
loop_
_entity.id
_entity.type
_entity.pdbx_description
1 polymer ?
#
loop_
_entity_poly.entity_id
_entity_poly.type
_entity_poly.pdbx_seq_one_letter_code
_entity_poly.pdbx_strand_id
1 'polypeptide(L)'
;MKKHVLVALLTALCCGARAQMDTGSFVLHKFQQAIGKESYTSEETVGGRTYTVDFSFTDRAHKVPLKATLTMTPAGEPLGLRIKGSTSRMTVIDDEVALTGQTARIKINDSAYSTSPGPLAFPVTGYAPVIFQQLLLEYWRKHGRPATLPLLPSGSVTIRQEGMDTINGVVLERYAVGGLIWGNEFVWTLPGGQLVCLVTIDAEADKFEATCPPYENLLPQLLKKAALYGVRSYPRSRIATGRQQPNLAFSGGAMVDVGSGRTIPRATVLVSNGLITAAGSADSIPIPKEYEVIHTDGKTMLPGLWDMHAHFEQVEWGPAYLGAGITTVRDCGNEFDFINAVQQAIDDGQGMGPHILKAGIIDGKGTMSLGVIQADNAAEAVAAVDRYKAAGFIQIKIYSSVKPEVVRAICTEAHRLGLTVTGHIPEGMTLLAGVDSGMDMVNHIVYVAAVLKRQTSGGFDYTDPKNKAVFQFLKDHHTVVDPTLAIFEIAFRSLADSITAIEPNFYTLPPVLQALFVNAGMDAKKAAYYKPVFQSWVGIVKVLHDYGIPIVAGTDEALPGYSLYREMELYVQAGLTPMEALQAATITPARVMGMASRSGSLSPGKDADLIVVDGSPENDIRQIRKVNLVCKKGVVYDPVALHRLVGFNL
;
A
#
# COMPACT_ATOMS: atom_id res chain seq x y z
N MET A 1 22.32 -33.35 86.04
CA MET A 1 23.14 -32.11 86.03
C MET A 1 24.22 -32.21 84.95
N LYS A 2 24.04 -31.53 83.82
CA LYS A 2 25.12 -30.92 83.01
C LYS A 2 24.49 -30.13 81.84
N LYS A 3 25.07 -28.95 81.63
CA LYS A 3 24.60 -27.81 80.83
C LYS A 3 24.77 -28.08 79.32
N HIS A 4 23.84 -27.59 78.50
CA HIS A 4 24.13 -27.25 77.09
C HIS A 4 23.82 -25.77 76.82
N VAL A 5 24.74 -25.18 76.08
CA VAL A 5 25.03 -23.76 75.89
C VAL A 5 24.19 -23.21 74.74
N LEU A 6 23.60 -22.03 74.95
CA LEU A 6 22.92 -21.25 73.92
C LEU A 6 23.97 -20.43 73.14
N VAL A 7 24.10 -20.66 71.84
CA VAL A 7 24.87 -19.78 70.93
C VAL A 7 23.86 -18.98 70.11
N ALA A 8 23.87 -17.66 70.28
CA ALA A 8 23.10 -16.73 69.46
C ALA A 8 23.93 -16.36 68.21
N LEU A 9 23.44 -16.70 67.01
CA LEU A 9 23.90 -16.09 65.77
C LEU A 9 22.99 -14.89 65.46
N LEU A 10 23.56 -13.68 65.50
CA LEU A 10 22.99 -12.51 64.83
C LEU A 10 23.24 -12.64 63.33
N THR A 11 22.20 -12.90 62.54
CA THR A 11 22.20 -12.68 61.09
C THR A 11 21.78 -11.24 60.82
N ALA A 12 22.72 -10.41 60.36
CA ALA A 12 22.43 -9.12 59.78
C ALA A 12 21.63 -9.30 58.48
N LEU A 13 20.39 -8.83 58.45
CA LEU A 13 19.61 -8.70 57.21
C LEU A 13 20.17 -7.51 56.41
N CYS A 14 21.01 -7.79 55.41
CA CYS A 14 21.17 -6.90 54.28
C CYS A 14 19.91 -7.01 53.40
N CYS A 15 18.95 -6.10 53.57
CA CYS A 15 17.91 -5.87 52.57
C CYS A 15 18.56 -5.24 51.33
N GLY A 16 18.99 -6.07 50.37
CA GLY A 16 19.21 -5.61 49.01
C GLY A 16 17.86 -5.27 48.38
N ALA A 17 17.68 -4.01 47.97
CA ALA A 17 16.52 -3.61 47.17
C ALA A 17 16.47 -4.47 45.91
N ARG A 18 15.44 -5.31 45.79
CA ARG A 18 15.22 -6.16 44.62
C ARG A 18 14.69 -5.25 43.51
N ALA A 19 15.35 -5.21 42.36
CA ALA A 19 14.86 -4.49 41.19
C ALA A 19 13.42 -4.91 40.88
N GLN A 20 12.52 -3.95 40.71
CA GLN A 20 11.15 -4.21 40.28
C GLN A 20 11.18 -4.58 38.79
N MET A 21 10.70 -5.77 38.46
CA MET A 21 10.55 -6.25 37.09
C MET A 21 9.09 -6.16 36.68
N ASP A 22 8.79 -5.31 35.69
CA ASP A 22 7.48 -5.29 35.05
C ASP A 22 7.57 -5.99 33.69
N THR A 23 6.54 -6.75 33.33
CA THR A 23 6.46 -7.47 32.06
C THR A 23 5.17 -7.14 31.33
N GLY A 24 5.19 -7.23 30.00
CA GLY A 24 4.02 -7.04 29.16
C GLY A 24 4.18 -7.67 27.79
N SER A 25 3.10 -7.63 27.00
CA SER A 25 3.09 -8.19 25.65
C SER A 25 2.04 -7.52 24.78
N PHE A 26 2.28 -7.55 23.47
CA PHE A 26 1.32 -7.18 22.43
C PHE A 26 1.15 -8.35 21.47
N VAL A 27 -0.08 -8.65 21.07
CA VAL A 27 -0.35 -9.55 19.95
C VAL A 27 -0.15 -8.76 18.67
N LEU A 28 0.53 -9.37 17.70
CA LEU A 28 0.85 -8.75 16.41
C LEU A 28 -0.03 -9.34 15.33
N HIS A 29 -0.54 -8.48 14.46
CA HIS A 29 -1.49 -8.84 13.42
C HIS A 29 -1.00 -8.38 12.05
N LYS A 30 -1.35 -9.16 11.02
CA LYS A 30 -1.35 -8.77 9.62
C LYS A 30 -2.67 -9.22 9.01
N PHE A 31 -3.35 -8.35 8.28
CA PHE A 31 -4.67 -8.64 7.73
C PHE A 31 -5.68 -9.13 8.80
N GLN A 32 -5.63 -8.51 9.99
CA GLN A 32 -6.34 -8.90 11.22
C GLN A 32 -6.00 -10.28 11.79
N GLN A 33 -5.14 -11.05 11.13
CA GLN A 33 -4.74 -12.37 11.58
C GLN A 33 -3.64 -12.24 12.61
N ALA A 34 -3.80 -12.85 13.78
CA ALA A 34 -2.73 -12.94 14.76
C ALA A 34 -1.58 -13.78 14.18
N ILE A 35 -0.40 -13.16 14.05
CA ILE A 35 0.78 -13.75 13.41
C ILE A 35 1.94 -13.93 14.39
N GLY A 36 1.86 -13.32 15.57
CA GLY A 36 2.93 -13.37 16.55
C GLY A 36 2.69 -12.48 17.75
N LYS A 37 3.77 -12.19 18.46
CA LYS A 37 3.73 -11.30 19.63
C LYS A 37 5.02 -10.52 19.80
N GLU A 38 4.88 -9.35 20.39
CA GLU A 38 5.94 -8.67 21.13
C GLU A 38 5.80 -9.01 22.61
N SER A 39 6.90 -9.31 23.29
CA SER A 39 6.97 -9.43 24.74
C SER A 39 8.11 -8.56 25.25
N TYR A 40 7.91 -7.88 26.37
CA TYR A 40 8.95 -7.07 26.97
C TYR A 40 9.07 -7.29 28.48
N THR A 41 10.28 -7.09 28.97
CA THR A 41 10.59 -6.93 30.39
C THR A 41 11.16 -5.54 30.61
N SER A 42 10.96 -4.98 31.79
CA SER A 42 11.64 -3.77 32.20
C SER A 42 12.28 -3.97 33.56
N GLU A 43 13.54 -3.57 33.69
CA GLU A 43 14.32 -3.67 34.92
C GLU A 43 14.73 -2.28 35.37
N GLU A 44 14.36 -1.93 36.60
CA GLU A 44 14.75 -0.67 37.22
C GLU A 44 16.04 -0.82 38.03
N THR A 45 16.99 0.08 37.79
CA THR A 45 18.27 0.17 38.49
C THR A 45 18.51 1.59 38.99
N VAL A 46 19.52 1.79 39.83
CA VAL A 46 19.94 3.14 40.27
C VAL A 46 20.31 4.04 39.08
N GLY A 47 20.81 3.45 37.99
CA GLY A 47 21.19 4.18 36.77
C GLY A 47 20.02 4.52 35.84
N GLY A 48 18.81 4.03 36.13
CA GLY A 48 17.63 4.17 35.28
C GLY A 48 16.97 2.85 34.96
N ARG A 49 16.11 2.86 33.93
CA ARG A 49 15.26 1.73 33.54
C ARG A 49 15.64 1.21 32.16
N THR A 50 15.77 -0.10 32.03
CA THR A 50 16.05 -0.76 30.76
C THR A 50 14.85 -1.61 30.35
N TYR A 51 14.34 -1.38 29.15
CA TYR A 51 13.31 -2.20 28.51
C TYR A 51 13.98 -3.17 27.56
N THR A 52 13.71 -4.47 27.70
CA THR A 52 14.19 -5.52 26.79
C THR A 52 13.01 -6.14 26.07
N VAL A 53 13.09 -6.17 24.74
CA VAL A 53 12.04 -6.66 23.84
C VAL A 53 12.49 -7.96 23.19
N ASP A 54 11.61 -8.96 23.23
CA ASP A 54 11.61 -10.12 22.36
C ASP A 54 10.35 -10.06 21.48
N PHE A 55 10.58 -9.84 20.20
CA PHE A 55 9.55 -9.65 19.19
C PHE A 55 9.66 -10.77 18.18
N SER A 56 8.55 -11.48 17.91
CA SER A 56 8.55 -12.46 16.83
C SER A 56 7.16 -12.70 16.27
N PHE A 57 7.06 -12.70 14.94
CA PHE A 57 5.90 -13.18 14.20
C PHE A 57 6.29 -14.13 13.08
N THR A 58 5.28 -14.79 12.52
CA THR A 58 5.39 -15.61 11.32
C THR A 58 4.51 -15.01 10.23
N ASP A 59 5.11 -14.64 9.11
CA ASP A 59 4.38 -14.15 7.93
C ASP A 59 4.61 -15.14 6.79
N ARG A 60 3.54 -15.81 6.36
CA ARG A 60 3.55 -16.82 5.29
C ARG A 60 4.72 -17.82 5.48
N ALA A 61 4.73 -18.50 6.62
CA ALA A 61 5.78 -19.39 7.15
C ALA A 61 7.19 -18.80 7.37
N HIS A 62 7.43 -17.52 7.07
CA HIS A 62 8.72 -16.88 7.34
C HIS A 62 8.70 -16.29 8.75
N LYS A 63 9.60 -16.78 9.61
CA LYS A 63 9.77 -16.23 10.96
C LYS A 63 10.52 -14.90 10.88
N VAL A 64 9.97 -13.87 11.50
CA VAL A 64 10.57 -12.54 11.63
C VAL A 64 10.92 -12.32 13.10
N PRO A 65 12.19 -12.54 13.50
CA PRO A 65 12.64 -12.29 14.86
C PRO A 65 13.26 -10.90 15.00
N LEU A 66 12.96 -10.20 16.08
CA LEU A 66 13.58 -8.93 16.43
C LEU A 66 13.86 -8.89 17.93
N LYS A 67 15.04 -8.40 18.30
CA LYS A 67 15.39 -8.11 19.68
C LYS A 67 15.78 -6.66 19.81
N ALA A 68 15.32 -6.01 20.87
CA ALA A 68 15.69 -4.63 21.10
C ALA A 68 15.82 -4.31 22.59
N THR A 69 16.63 -3.31 22.90
CA THR A 69 16.75 -2.74 24.24
C THR A 69 16.69 -1.23 24.15
N LEU A 70 15.90 -0.60 25.02
CA LEU A 70 15.87 0.84 25.22
C LEU A 70 16.18 1.15 26.68
N THR A 71 17.25 1.91 26.91
CA THR A 71 17.67 2.33 28.25
C THR A 71 17.31 3.80 28.45
N MET A 72 16.77 4.13 29.62
CA MET A 72 16.34 5.48 29.98
C MET A 72 16.84 5.83 31.39
N THR A 73 17.07 7.11 31.67
CA THR A 73 17.38 7.61 33.02
C THR A 73 16.17 7.42 33.97
N PRO A 74 16.34 7.57 35.30
CA PRO A 74 15.20 7.62 36.23
C PRO A 74 14.22 8.76 35.91
N ALA A 75 14.71 9.82 35.27
CA ALA A 75 13.89 10.91 34.76
C ALA A 75 13.25 10.60 33.40
N GLY A 76 13.33 9.38 32.87
CA GLY A 76 12.71 9.02 31.59
C GLY A 76 13.34 9.69 30.37
N GLU A 77 14.58 10.18 30.47
CA GLU A 77 15.36 10.63 29.31
C GLU A 77 16.03 9.42 28.64
N PRO A 78 15.99 9.28 27.30
CA PRO A 78 16.62 8.15 26.62
C PRO A 78 18.15 8.20 26.74
N LEU A 79 18.76 7.06 27.05
CA LEU A 79 20.21 6.85 27.12
C LEU A 79 20.73 6.07 25.92
N GLY A 80 19.95 5.15 25.37
CA GLY A 80 20.34 4.44 24.16
C GLY A 80 19.39 3.34 23.72
N LEU A 81 19.48 3.00 22.44
CA LEU A 81 18.76 1.94 21.76
C LEU A 81 19.78 0.92 21.23
N ARG A 82 19.47 -0.37 21.33
CA ARG A 82 20.05 -1.42 20.49
C ARG A 82 18.91 -2.21 19.87
N ILE A 83 18.93 -2.43 18.57
CA ILE A 83 17.90 -3.20 17.86
C ILE A 83 18.58 -4.11 16.84
N LYS A 84 18.20 -5.39 16.82
CA LYS A 84 18.80 -6.38 15.92
C LYS A 84 17.81 -7.47 15.53
N GLY A 85 17.77 -7.79 14.24
CA GLY A 85 16.95 -8.86 13.69
C GLY A 85 16.31 -8.45 12.37
N SER A 86 15.02 -8.70 12.24
CA SER A 86 14.22 -8.40 11.07
C SER A 86 12.97 -7.62 11.45
N THR A 87 12.66 -6.58 10.67
CA THR A 87 11.46 -5.75 10.86
C THR A 87 10.30 -6.20 9.99
N SER A 88 10.57 -7.01 8.96
CA SER A 88 9.62 -7.63 8.04
C SER A 88 10.26 -8.90 7.44
N ARG A 89 9.68 -9.52 6.40
CA ARG A 89 10.19 -10.78 5.79
C ARG A 89 11.55 -10.64 5.11
N MET A 90 11.82 -9.47 4.56
CA MET A 90 12.94 -9.12 3.69
C MET A 90 13.83 -8.03 4.29
N THR A 91 13.35 -7.26 5.27
CA THR A 91 14.11 -6.17 5.89
C THR A 91 14.79 -6.61 7.18
N VAL A 92 16.13 -6.45 7.20
CA VAL A 92 16.98 -6.71 8.37
C VAL A 92 17.48 -5.39 8.99
N ILE A 93 17.73 -5.41 10.29
CA ILE A 93 18.22 -4.25 11.06
C ILE A 93 19.30 -4.70 12.06
N ASP A 94 20.36 -3.90 12.22
CA ASP A 94 21.36 -4.05 13.27
C ASP A 94 21.90 -2.67 13.69
N ASP A 95 21.09 -1.95 14.47
CA ASP A 95 21.31 -0.55 14.77
C ASP A 95 21.54 -0.33 16.27
N GLU A 96 22.36 0.68 16.59
CA GLU A 96 22.65 1.10 17.95
C GLU A 96 22.72 2.62 18.02
N VAL A 97 22.10 3.20 19.05
CA VAL A 97 22.18 4.62 19.38
C VAL A 97 22.58 4.73 20.83
N ALA A 98 23.64 5.48 21.12
CA ALA A 98 24.08 5.80 22.48
C ALA A 98 24.13 7.31 22.67
N LEU A 99 23.36 7.82 23.63
CA LEU A 99 23.25 9.23 23.98
C LEU A 99 24.12 9.55 25.19
N THR A 100 25.02 10.52 25.05
CA THR A 100 25.88 11.00 26.15
C THR A 100 25.93 12.52 26.11
N GLY A 101 25.24 13.17 27.06
CA GLY A 101 25.08 14.63 27.06
C GLY A 101 24.37 15.10 25.79
N GLN A 102 25.02 15.96 25.01
CA GLN A 102 24.49 16.48 23.74
C GLN A 102 25.00 15.72 22.50
N THR A 103 25.59 14.53 22.69
CA THR A 103 26.17 13.74 21.60
C THR A 103 25.44 12.40 21.49
N ALA A 104 25.07 12.01 20.27
CA ALA A 104 24.64 10.66 19.93
C ALA A 104 25.73 9.97 19.11
N ARG A 105 26.15 8.79 19.56
CA ARG A 105 26.88 7.83 18.73
C ARG A 105 25.88 6.88 18.09
N ILE A 106 25.93 6.76 16.78
CA ILE A 106 24.97 5.99 15.99
C ILE A 106 25.75 4.93 15.22
N LYS A 107 25.24 3.70 15.23
CA LYS A 107 25.63 2.62 14.34
C LYS A 107 24.37 2.17 13.59
N ILE A 108 24.43 2.16 12.25
CA ILE A 108 23.40 1.62 11.38
C ILE A 108 24.05 0.50 10.58
N ASN A 109 23.62 -0.75 10.80
CA ASN A 109 24.28 -1.93 10.27
C ASN A 109 25.81 -1.86 10.48
N ASP A 110 26.61 -1.82 9.41
CA ASP A 110 28.07 -1.77 9.46
C ASP A 110 28.65 -0.34 9.50
N SER A 111 27.81 0.69 9.40
CA SER A 111 28.23 2.09 9.40
C SER A 111 28.08 2.70 10.79
N ALA A 112 29.02 3.57 11.19
CA ALA A 112 28.94 4.29 12.46
C ALA A 112 29.35 5.75 12.30
N TYR A 113 28.66 6.64 13.01
CA TYR A 113 28.94 8.07 13.04
C TYR A 113 28.54 8.67 14.38
N SER A 114 28.83 9.95 14.57
CA SER A 114 28.37 10.71 15.74
C SER A 114 27.74 12.00 15.29
N THR A 115 26.72 12.44 16.03
CA THR A 115 25.99 13.67 15.77
C THR A 115 25.66 14.35 17.10
N SER A 116 25.28 15.62 17.05
CA SER A 116 24.70 16.33 18.19
C SER A 116 23.22 16.52 17.92
N PRO A 117 22.38 15.57 18.35
CA PRO A 117 20.96 15.67 18.08
C PRO A 117 20.41 16.86 18.89
N GLY A 118 19.44 17.58 18.33
CA GLY A 118 18.78 18.68 19.02
C GLY A 118 18.21 18.25 20.37
N PRO A 119 17.76 19.19 21.23
CA PRO A 119 17.13 18.84 22.49
C PRO A 119 15.93 17.91 22.24
N LEU A 120 15.66 17.03 23.21
CA LEU A 120 14.53 16.09 23.19
C LEU A 120 14.59 14.98 22.13
N ALA A 121 15.78 14.66 21.61
CA ALA A 121 15.92 13.58 20.65
C ALA A 121 15.56 12.22 21.25
N PHE A 122 14.80 11.41 20.50
CA PHE A 122 14.37 10.09 20.92
C PHE A 122 14.88 9.00 19.96
N PRO A 123 15.50 7.91 20.46
CA PRO A 123 16.16 6.92 19.61
C PRO A 123 15.16 5.85 19.12
N VAL A 124 14.23 6.27 18.27
CA VAL A 124 13.27 5.40 17.57
C VAL A 124 13.04 5.97 16.16
N THR A 125 13.17 5.16 15.11
CA THR A 125 12.81 5.54 13.73
C THR A 125 12.32 4.31 12.97
N GLY A 126 11.53 4.51 11.90
CA GLY A 126 11.06 3.40 11.09
C GLY A 126 10.16 2.45 11.87
N TYR A 127 10.27 1.16 11.55
CA TYR A 127 9.61 0.10 12.30
C TYR A 127 10.15 0.03 13.74
N ALA A 128 9.30 0.40 14.69
CA ALA A 128 9.64 0.50 16.11
C ALA A 128 8.87 -0.53 16.94
N PRO A 129 9.52 -1.22 17.91
CA PRO A 129 8.81 -2.01 18.91
C PRO A 129 7.67 -1.23 19.56
N VAL A 130 6.54 -1.90 19.76
CA VAL A 130 5.27 -1.30 20.21
C VAL A 130 5.46 -0.64 21.57
N ILE A 131 6.18 -1.27 22.50
CA ILE A 131 6.50 -0.66 23.79
C ILE A 131 7.35 0.61 23.67
N PHE A 132 8.25 0.70 22.68
CA PHE A 132 9.06 1.90 22.48
C PHE A 132 8.22 3.06 21.93
N GLN A 133 7.18 2.78 21.14
CA GLN A 133 6.22 3.79 20.73
C GLN A 133 5.38 4.30 21.93
N GLN A 134 4.99 3.42 22.85
CA GLN A 134 4.35 3.85 24.10
C GLN A 134 5.26 4.79 24.90
N LEU A 135 6.54 4.44 25.04
CA LEU A 135 7.53 5.27 25.74
C LEU A 135 7.78 6.60 25.03
N LEU A 136 7.74 6.64 23.69
CA LEU A 136 7.80 7.88 22.91
C LEU A 136 6.58 8.78 23.20
N LEU A 137 5.37 8.23 23.28
CA LEU A 137 4.16 8.97 23.64
C LEU A 137 4.25 9.52 25.08
N GLU A 138 4.75 8.72 26.02
CA GLU A 138 5.00 9.15 27.41
C GLU A 138 6.03 10.28 27.46
N TYR A 139 7.14 10.15 26.74
CA TYR A 139 8.18 11.17 26.60
C TYR A 139 7.61 12.48 26.04
N TRP A 140 6.90 12.41 24.92
CA TRP A 140 6.25 13.56 24.30
C TRP A 140 5.29 14.28 25.26
N ARG A 141 4.45 13.54 26.01
CA ARG A 141 3.56 14.13 27.03
C ARG A 141 4.34 14.81 28.15
N LYS A 142 5.39 14.16 28.66
CA LYS A 142 6.22 14.67 29.74
C LYS A 142 6.94 15.97 29.37
N HIS A 143 7.34 16.10 28.12
CA HIS A 143 8.04 17.27 27.60
C HIS A 143 7.12 18.36 27.05
N GLY A 144 5.86 18.41 27.51
CA GLY A 144 4.95 19.51 27.18
C GLY A 144 4.37 19.43 25.77
N ARG A 145 4.32 18.23 25.17
CA ARG A 145 3.69 17.96 23.88
C ARG A 145 4.27 18.81 22.73
N PRO A 146 5.59 18.75 22.49
CA PRO A 146 6.20 19.54 21.43
C PRO A 146 5.60 19.18 20.06
N ALA A 147 5.56 20.15 19.15
CA ALA A 147 5.00 19.95 17.81
C ALA A 147 5.79 18.91 17.00
N THR A 148 7.09 18.84 17.24
CA THR A 148 8.03 17.92 16.59
C THR A 148 9.09 17.49 17.59
N LEU A 149 9.51 16.22 17.51
CA LEU A 149 10.65 15.66 18.23
C LEU A 149 11.67 15.13 17.22
N PRO A 150 12.97 15.44 17.36
CA PRO A 150 14.01 14.78 16.57
C PRO A 150 14.04 13.28 16.87
N LEU A 151 14.16 12.46 15.83
CA LEU A 151 14.35 11.03 15.95
C LEU A 151 15.81 10.65 15.65
N LEU A 152 16.26 9.53 16.21
CA LEU A 152 17.55 8.94 15.89
C LEU A 152 17.36 7.52 15.35
N PRO A 153 18.17 7.09 14.36
CA PRO A 153 19.30 7.81 13.74
C PRO A 153 18.98 9.04 12.88
N SER A 154 17.74 9.19 12.38
CA SER A 154 17.37 10.30 11.50
C SER A 154 15.88 10.62 11.57
N GLY A 155 15.50 11.80 11.08
CA GLY A 155 14.10 12.18 10.92
C GLY A 155 13.54 12.91 12.14
N SER A 156 12.22 13.06 12.15
CA SER A 156 11.48 13.68 13.25
C SER A 156 10.07 13.13 13.29
N VAL A 157 9.49 13.05 14.49
CA VAL A 157 8.10 12.63 14.67
C VAL A 157 7.22 13.83 14.97
N THR A 158 6.00 13.79 14.47
CA THR A 158 4.89 14.65 14.89
C THR A 158 3.86 13.79 15.59
N ILE A 159 3.38 14.23 16.75
CA ILE A 159 2.37 13.51 17.53
C ILE A 159 1.23 14.47 17.81
N ARG A 160 0.01 14.06 17.45
CA ARG A 160 -1.23 14.81 17.71
C ARG A 160 -2.17 13.95 18.54
N GLN A 161 -2.60 14.47 19.69
CA GLN A 161 -3.74 13.88 20.41
C GLN A 161 -5.02 14.36 19.72
N GLU A 162 -5.67 13.47 18.97
CA GLU A 162 -6.76 13.85 18.07
C GLU A 162 -8.16 13.65 18.67
N GLY A 163 -8.28 12.96 19.81
CA GLY A 163 -9.54 12.87 20.55
C GLY A 163 -9.65 11.67 21.46
N MET A 164 -10.90 11.34 21.79
CA MET A 164 -11.28 10.18 22.60
C MET A 164 -12.23 9.28 21.82
N ASP A 165 -12.08 7.97 21.96
CA ASP A 165 -13.02 6.97 21.44
C ASP A 165 -13.61 6.17 22.60
N THR A 166 -14.88 5.78 22.49
CA THR A 166 -15.50 4.80 23.40
C THR A 166 -15.96 3.61 22.60
N ILE A 167 -15.40 2.44 22.89
CA ILE A 167 -15.59 1.20 22.14
C ILE A 167 -15.92 0.10 23.14
N ASN A 168 -17.11 -0.50 23.03
CA ASN A 168 -17.59 -1.54 23.96
C ASN A 168 -17.45 -1.14 25.45
N GLY A 169 -17.64 0.15 25.78
CA GLY A 169 -17.51 0.69 27.14
C GLY A 169 -16.07 1.04 27.58
N VAL A 170 -15.06 0.73 26.78
CA VAL A 170 -13.66 1.12 27.02
C VAL A 170 -13.41 2.52 26.45
N VAL A 171 -12.93 3.43 27.28
CA VAL A 171 -12.54 4.78 26.88
C VAL A 171 -11.07 4.79 26.49
N LEU A 172 -10.76 5.32 25.30
CA LEU A 172 -9.42 5.32 24.71
C LEU A 172 -9.04 6.74 24.27
N GLU A 173 -7.84 7.18 24.61
CA GLU A 173 -7.21 8.36 24.03
C GLU A 173 -6.64 8.01 22.66
N ARG A 174 -6.95 8.82 21.64
CA ARG A 174 -6.51 8.60 20.26
C ARG A 174 -5.41 9.57 19.87
N TYR A 175 -4.38 9.05 19.21
CA TYR A 175 -3.24 9.79 18.71
C TYR A 175 -3.00 9.48 17.22
N ALA A 176 -2.56 10.48 16.47
CA ALA A 176 -1.94 10.31 15.17
C ALA A 176 -0.43 10.58 15.31
N VAL A 177 0.38 9.64 14.84
CA VAL A 177 1.85 9.68 14.90
C VAL A 177 2.37 9.66 13.47
N GLY A 178 3.05 10.73 13.05
CA GLY A 178 3.60 10.85 11.70
C GLY A 178 5.11 11.02 11.72
N GLY A 179 5.81 10.39 10.77
CA GLY A 179 7.26 10.51 10.59
C GLY A 179 8.09 9.30 11.06
N LEU A 180 7.46 8.29 11.68
CA LEU A 180 8.09 7.00 11.94
C LEU A 180 8.11 6.14 10.67
N ILE A 181 6.95 5.97 10.06
CA ILE A 181 6.75 5.38 8.72
C ILE A 181 6.22 6.44 7.75
N TRP A 182 6.04 6.10 6.47
CA TRP A 182 5.39 7.01 5.53
C TRP A 182 3.90 7.11 5.88
N GLY A 183 3.42 8.32 6.14
CA GLY A 183 2.03 8.54 6.54
C GLY A 183 1.82 8.65 8.05
N ASN A 184 0.56 8.51 8.48
CA ASN A 184 0.18 8.54 9.89
C ASN A 184 -0.12 7.13 10.41
N GLU A 185 0.49 6.80 11.54
CA GLU A 185 0.06 5.70 12.41
C GLU A 185 -1.03 6.19 13.35
N PHE A 186 -1.98 5.32 13.68
CA PHE A 186 -2.98 5.60 14.71
C PHE A 186 -2.72 4.76 15.95
N VAL A 187 -2.65 5.44 17.10
CA VAL A 187 -2.40 4.82 18.39
C VAL A 187 -3.55 5.12 19.35
N TRP A 188 -4.02 4.09 20.05
CA TRP A 188 -4.98 4.22 21.13
C TRP A 188 -4.33 3.81 22.45
N THR A 189 -4.53 4.62 23.49
CA THR A 189 -4.09 4.32 24.85
C THR A 189 -5.27 4.38 25.83
N LEU A 190 -5.17 3.68 26.96
CA LEU A 190 -6.03 3.98 28.11
C LEU A 190 -5.71 5.40 28.63
N PRO A 191 -6.67 6.06 29.32
CA PRO A 191 -6.36 7.22 30.16
C PRO A 191 -5.23 6.83 31.14
N GLY A 192 -4.12 7.56 31.09
CA GLY A 192 -2.91 7.21 31.86
C GLY A 192 -1.75 6.67 31.01
N GLY A 193 -1.98 6.37 29.73
CA GLY A 193 -0.91 6.23 28.74
C GLY A 193 -0.55 4.81 28.30
N GLN A 194 -1.15 3.77 28.88
CA GLN A 194 -0.94 2.38 28.45
C GLN A 194 -1.48 2.16 27.03
N LEU A 195 -0.63 1.70 26.11
CA LEU A 195 -0.99 1.41 24.73
C LEU A 195 -1.96 0.22 24.66
N VAL A 196 -3.06 0.42 23.92
CA VAL A 196 -4.11 -0.57 23.70
C VAL A 196 -4.04 -1.12 22.28
N CYS A 197 -3.86 -0.25 21.29
CA CYS A 197 -3.79 -0.64 19.89
C CYS A 197 -2.92 0.34 19.09
N LEU A 198 -2.15 -0.20 18.15
CA LEU A 198 -1.40 0.50 17.12
C LEU A 198 -1.87 -0.04 15.76
N VAL A 199 -2.19 0.85 14.84
CA VAL A 199 -2.46 0.54 13.43
C VAL A 199 -1.43 1.26 12.57
N THR A 200 -0.64 0.51 11.82
CA THR A 200 0.53 0.98 11.07
C THR A 200 0.80 0.10 9.83
N ILE A 201 1.98 0.25 9.23
CA ILE A 201 2.57 -0.60 8.20
C ILE A 201 3.94 -1.12 8.68
N ASP A 202 4.36 -2.26 8.18
CA ASP A 202 5.69 -2.80 8.45
C ASP A 202 6.75 -2.17 7.53
N ALA A 203 7.99 -2.63 7.67
CA ALA A 203 9.12 -2.13 6.90
C ALA A 203 9.12 -2.56 5.41
N GLU A 204 8.10 -3.26 4.94
CA GLU A 204 7.85 -3.61 3.53
C GLU A 204 6.61 -2.90 2.97
N ALA A 205 6.01 -2.01 3.76
CA ALA A 205 4.71 -1.37 3.50
C ALA A 205 3.50 -2.31 3.59
N ASP A 206 3.66 -3.56 4.07
CA ASP A 206 2.52 -4.41 4.40
C ASP A 206 1.82 -3.84 5.64
N LYS A 207 0.50 -3.90 5.66
CA LYS A 207 -0.27 -3.48 6.82
C LYS A 207 0.05 -4.28 8.08
N PHE A 208 0.15 -3.61 9.23
CA PHE A 208 0.55 -4.21 10.49
C PHE A 208 -0.18 -3.59 11.68
N GLU A 209 -0.68 -4.42 12.58
CA GLU A 209 -1.31 -3.97 13.81
C GLU A 209 -0.73 -4.63 15.04
N ALA A 210 -0.81 -3.94 16.17
CA ALA A 210 -0.50 -4.50 17.46
C ALA A 210 -1.60 -4.18 18.46
N THR A 211 -1.96 -5.15 19.30
CA THR A 211 -2.96 -4.97 20.35
C THR A 211 -2.49 -5.51 21.69
N CYS A 212 -2.88 -4.85 22.76
CA CYS A 212 -2.69 -5.38 24.11
C CYS A 212 -3.71 -6.53 24.33
N PRO A 213 -3.31 -7.72 24.83
CA PRO A 213 -4.15 -8.93 24.84
C PRO A 213 -5.57 -8.78 25.39
N PRO A 214 -5.83 -8.02 26.48
CA PRO A 214 -7.20 -7.84 26.99
C PRO A 214 -8.15 -7.10 26.03
N TYR A 215 -7.62 -6.47 24.99
CA TYR A 215 -8.34 -5.58 24.07
C TYR A 215 -8.24 -6.00 22.60
N GLU A 216 -7.70 -7.19 22.30
CA GLU A 216 -7.54 -7.70 20.93
C GLU A 216 -8.88 -7.72 20.17
N ASN A 217 -9.98 -8.02 20.87
CA ASN A 217 -11.32 -8.03 20.30
C ASN A 217 -11.82 -6.66 19.81
N LEU A 218 -11.15 -5.55 20.14
CA LEU A 218 -11.48 -4.21 19.67
C LEU A 218 -10.89 -3.92 18.28
N LEU A 219 -9.94 -4.72 17.80
CA LEU A 219 -9.17 -4.46 16.57
C LEU A 219 -10.05 -4.15 15.34
N PRO A 220 -11.12 -4.92 15.01
CA PRO A 220 -11.95 -4.60 13.84
C PRO A 220 -12.61 -3.22 13.90
N GLN A 221 -13.01 -2.76 15.10
CA GLN A 221 -13.64 -1.44 15.27
C GLN A 221 -12.60 -0.31 15.22
N LEU A 222 -11.41 -0.56 15.75
CA LEU A 222 -10.29 0.37 15.73
C LEU A 222 -9.72 0.55 14.32
N LEU A 223 -9.66 -0.51 13.51
CA LEU A 223 -9.28 -0.46 12.10
C LEU A 223 -10.21 0.43 11.26
N LYS A 224 -11.54 0.30 11.44
CA LYS A 224 -12.53 1.19 10.79
C LYS A 224 -12.30 2.65 11.16
N LYS A 225 -11.99 2.89 12.43
CA LYS A 225 -11.71 4.22 12.96
C LYS A 225 -10.40 4.77 12.39
N ALA A 226 -9.32 3.98 12.36
CA ALA A 226 -8.04 4.34 11.73
C ALA A 226 -8.25 4.78 10.27
N ALA A 227 -8.95 3.96 9.48
CA ALA A 227 -9.32 4.28 8.10
C ALA A 227 -10.07 5.63 8.01
N LEU A 228 -11.12 5.80 8.80
CA LEU A 228 -11.97 6.98 8.78
C LEU A 228 -11.20 8.25 9.16
N TYR A 229 -10.43 8.20 10.24
CA TYR A 229 -9.61 9.32 10.72
C TYR A 229 -8.47 9.65 9.74
N GLY A 230 -7.85 8.62 9.17
CA GLY A 230 -6.84 8.76 8.13
C GLY A 230 -7.39 9.49 6.91
N VAL A 231 -8.51 9.03 6.34
CA VAL A 231 -9.13 9.68 5.17
C VAL A 231 -9.50 11.14 5.47
N ARG A 232 -10.02 11.44 6.67
CA ARG A 232 -10.37 12.81 7.09
C ARG A 232 -9.17 13.73 7.28
N SER A 233 -7.97 13.17 7.43
CA SER A 233 -6.72 13.95 7.47
C SER A 233 -6.36 14.55 6.11
N TYR A 234 -6.97 14.05 5.04
CA TYR A 234 -6.84 14.55 3.67
C TYR A 234 -8.20 15.05 3.15
N PRO A 235 -8.77 16.11 3.76
CA PRO A 235 -10.05 16.64 3.32
C PRO A 235 -9.94 17.09 1.86
N ARG A 236 -11.04 17.11 1.11
CA ARG A 236 -11.07 17.57 -0.30
C ARG A 236 -10.76 19.07 -0.48
N SER A 237 -9.97 19.70 0.39
CA SER A 237 -9.78 21.14 0.52
C SER A 237 -9.46 21.77 -0.82
N ARG A 238 -10.44 22.54 -1.28
CA ARG A 238 -10.59 23.11 -2.62
C ARG A 238 -9.38 23.98 -2.99
N ILE A 239 -8.96 23.92 -4.25
CA ILE A 239 -8.54 25.15 -4.94
C ILE A 239 -9.76 26.07 -4.86
N ALA A 240 -9.66 27.13 -4.07
CA ALA A 240 -10.78 27.99 -3.72
C ALA A 240 -11.36 28.71 -4.95
N THR A 241 -12.25 28.06 -5.70
CA THR A 241 -13.24 28.75 -6.52
C THR A 241 -14.57 28.67 -5.77
N GLY A 242 -15.10 29.83 -5.39
CA GLY A 242 -16.17 29.97 -4.39
C GLY A 242 -17.56 29.43 -4.75
N ARG A 243 -17.70 28.36 -5.54
CA ARG A 243 -18.98 27.74 -5.92
C ARG A 243 -19.01 26.24 -5.61
N GLN A 244 -20.16 25.72 -5.16
CA GLN A 244 -20.43 24.28 -5.12
C GLN A 244 -20.46 23.78 -6.58
N GLN A 245 -19.48 22.95 -6.95
CA GLN A 245 -19.30 22.31 -8.27
C GLN A 245 -19.64 23.22 -9.48
N PRO A 246 -18.73 24.14 -9.87
CA PRO A 246 -18.95 24.94 -11.08
C PRO A 246 -19.14 24.04 -12.31
N ASN A 247 -19.96 24.48 -13.27
CA ASN A 247 -19.92 23.93 -14.62
C ASN A 247 -18.54 24.27 -15.20
N LEU A 248 -17.78 23.26 -15.64
CA LEU A 248 -16.41 23.42 -16.10
C LEU A 248 -16.31 23.13 -17.60
N ALA A 249 -15.55 23.93 -18.34
CA ALA A 249 -15.20 23.67 -19.72
C ALA A 249 -13.68 23.54 -19.86
N PHE A 250 -13.18 22.35 -20.14
CA PHE A 250 -11.78 22.15 -20.51
C PHE A 250 -11.63 22.38 -22.01
N SER A 251 -10.86 23.37 -22.44
CA SER A 251 -10.85 23.80 -23.84
C SER A 251 -9.48 24.26 -24.33
N GLY A 252 -9.19 23.98 -25.61
CA GLY A 252 -8.01 24.47 -26.34
C GLY A 252 -6.99 23.38 -26.69
N GLY A 253 -6.79 22.42 -25.78
CA GLY A 253 -5.84 21.32 -25.95
C GLY A 253 -6.29 20.21 -26.89
N ALA A 254 -5.43 19.21 -27.09
CA ALA A 254 -5.81 17.96 -27.74
C ALA A 254 -6.64 17.08 -26.77
N MET A 255 -7.48 16.19 -27.28
CA MET A 255 -8.17 15.17 -26.50
C MET A 255 -7.90 13.79 -27.10
N VAL A 256 -7.44 12.86 -26.27
CA VAL A 256 -7.29 11.45 -26.68
C VAL A 256 -8.62 10.74 -26.47
N ASP A 257 -9.30 10.41 -27.57
CA ASP A 257 -10.45 9.50 -27.55
C ASP A 257 -9.95 8.05 -27.61
N VAL A 258 -9.70 7.50 -26.43
CA VAL A 258 -9.29 6.09 -26.25
C VAL A 258 -10.33 5.09 -26.76
N GLY A 259 -11.60 5.50 -26.94
CA GLY A 259 -12.65 4.64 -27.47
C GLY A 259 -12.47 4.35 -28.96
N SER A 260 -12.13 5.39 -29.73
CA SER A 260 -11.86 5.30 -31.18
C SER A 260 -10.38 5.16 -31.53
N GLY A 261 -9.47 5.36 -30.57
CA GLY A 261 -8.02 5.33 -30.80
C GLY A 261 -7.51 6.58 -31.55
N ARG A 262 -8.22 7.72 -31.45
CA ARG A 262 -7.90 8.94 -32.19
C ARG A 262 -7.65 10.13 -31.26
N THR A 263 -6.82 11.05 -31.71
CA THR A 263 -6.65 12.37 -31.07
C THR A 263 -7.51 13.42 -31.79
N ILE A 264 -8.25 14.20 -31.02
CA ILE A 264 -9.04 15.34 -31.48
C ILE A 264 -8.28 16.63 -31.12
N PRO A 265 -7.75 17.38 -32.11
CA PRO A 265 -7.07 18.65 -31.84
C PRO A 265 -8.08 19.74 -31.47
N ARG A 266 -7.65 20.71 -30.64
CA ARG A 266 -8.48 21.82 -30.17
C ARG A 266 -9.86 21.34 -29.69
N ALA A 267 -9.85 20.43 -28.73
CA ALA A 267 -11.05 19.83 -28.20
C ALA A 267 -11.66 20.71 -27.09
N THR A 268 -12.94 20.46 -26.81
CA THR A 268 -13.67 20.99 -25.67
C THR A 268 -14.37 19.84 -24.94
N VAL A 269 -14.26 19.80 -23.62
CA VAL A 269 -14.98 18.89 -22.72
C VAL A 269 -15.78 19.71 -21.71
N LEU A 270 -17.10 19.58 -21.76
CA LEU A 270 -18.02 20.26 -20.86
C LEU A 270 -18.40 19.32 -19.71
N VAL A 271 -18.28 19.80 -18.47
CA VAL A 271 -18.58 19.07 -17.24
C VAL A 271 -19.62 19.83 -16.43
N SER A 272 -20.64 19.11 -15.96
CA SER A 272 -21.68 19.64 -15.07
C SER A 272 -22.12 18.55 -14.08
N ASN A 273 -22.29 18.90 -12.80
CA ASN A 273 -22.68 17.97 -11.73
C ASN A 273 -21.84 16.69 -11.69
N GLY A 274 -20.53 16.83 -11.94
CA GLY A 274 -19.58 15.72 -11.95
C GLY A 274 -19.71 14.76 -13.14
N LEU A 275 -20.47 15.11 -14.18
CA LEU A 275 -20.65 14.34 -15.41
C LEU A 275 -20.13 15.10 -16.62
N ILE A 276 -19.62 14.37 -17.61
CA ILE A 276 -19.31 14.89 -18.94
C ILE A 276 -20.64 15.09 -19.68
N THR A 277 -20.88 16.31 -20.16
CA THR A 277 -22.10 16.69 -20.89
C THR A 277 -21.87 16.79 -22.39
N ALA A 278 -20.65 17.16 -22.81
CA ALA A 278 -20.20 17.16 -24.20
C ALA A 278 -18.69 16.95 -24.26
N ALA A 279 -18.18 16.28 -25.29
CA ALA A 279 -16.75 16.12 -25.55
C ALA A 279 -16.50 15.99 -27.06
N GLY A 280 -15.57 16.75 -27.62
CA GLY A 280 -15.35 16.79 -29.07
C GLY A 280 -14.59 18.02 -29.54
N SER A 281 -14.65 18.32 -30.84
CA SER A 281 -13.96 19.49 -31.41
C SER A 281 -14.56 20.80 -30.87
N ALA A 282 -13.71 21.76 -30.52
CA ALA A 282 -14.13 23.09 -30.06
C ALA A 282 -15.00 23.83 -31.09
N ASP A 283 -14.82 23.56 -32.39
CA ASP A 283 -15.64 24.18 -33.44
C ASP A 283 -17.11 23.66 -33.40
N SER A 284 -17.34 22.50 -32.78
CA SER A 284 -18.66 21.85 -32.68
C SER A 284 -19.34 22.01 -31.33
N ILE A 285 -18.60 22.42 -30.29
CA ILE A 285 -19.09 22.48 -28.91
C ILE A 285 -18.97 23.92 -28.41
N PRO A 286 -20.03 24.73 -28.52
CA PRO A 286 -20.02 26.07 -27.95
C PRO A 286 -19.98 25.97 -26.42
N ILE A 287 -19.14 26.79 -25.79
CA ILE A 287 -19.03 26.87 -24.33
C ILE A 287 -20.10 27.85 -23.81
N PRO A 288 -21.06 27.41 -22.97
CA PRO A 288 -22.04 28.31 -22.38
C PRO A 288 -21.38 29.33 -21.43
N LYS A 289 -21.95 30.53 -21.31
CA LYS A 289 -21.32 31.66 -20.58
C LYS A 289 -21.15 31.39 -19.07
N GLU A 290 -21.96 30.51 -18.52
CA GLU A 290 -21.95 30.10 -17.12
C GLU A 290 -20.87 29.07 -16.79
N TYR A 291 -20.19 28.51 -17.80
CA TYR A 291 -19.10 27.58 -17.60
C TYR A 291 -17.81 28.33 -17.28
N GLU A 292 -17.11 27.87 -16.25
CA GLU A 292 -15.75 28.27 -15.96
C GLU A 292 -14.80 27.56 -16.92
N VAL A 293 -14.02 28.32 -17.68
CA VAL A 293 -13.12 27.78 -18.70
C VAL A 293 -11.76 27.47 -18.08
N ILE A 294 -11.35 26.21 -18.20
CA ILE A 294 -10.01 25.72 -17.90
C ILE A 294 -9.27 25.55 -19.23
N HIS A 295 -8.29 26.40 -19.46
CA HIS A 295 -7.49 26.38 -20.68
C HIS A 295 -6.51 25.20 -20.69
N THR A 296 -6.60 24.38 -21.73
CA THR A 296 -5.74 23.21 -21.97
C THR A 296 -4.84 23.38 -23.18
N ASP A 297 -4.70 24.61 -23.70
CA ASP A 297 -3.84 24.94 -24.84
C ASP A 297 -2.43 24.37 -24.71
N GLY A 298 -1.93 23.72 -25.77
CA GLY A 298 -0.62 23.07 -25.79
C GLY A 298 -0.51 21.78 -24.96
N LYS A 299 -1.61 21.32 -24.34
CA LYS A 299 -1.67 20.11 -23.51
C LYS A 299 -2.60 19.07 -24.11
N THR A 300 -2.62 17.88 -23.50
CA THR A 300 -3.46 16.76 -23.92
C THR A 300 -4.39 16.34 -22.79
N MET A 301 -5.67 16.23 -23.09
CA MET A 301 -6.73 15.73 -22.21
C MET A 301 -6.92 14.23 -22.41
N LEU A 302 -6.92 13.46 -21.33
CA LEU A 302 -7.17 12.01 -21.32
C LEU A 302 -8.24 11.66 -20.28
N PRO A 303 -8.93 10.50 -20.41
CA PRO A 303 -9.68 9.94 -19.31
C PRO A 303 -8.77 9.72 -18.09
N GLY A 304 -9.34 9.80 -16.89
CA GLY A 304 -8.61 9.46 -15.67
C GLY A 304 -8.09 8.02 -15.69
N LEU A 305 -6.89 7.82 -15.17
CA LEU A 305 -6.19 6.53 -15.24
C LEU A 305 -6.77 5.53 -14.25
N TRP A 306 -6.64 4.25 -14.60
CA TRP A 306 -7.04 3.09 -13.83
C TRP A 306 -5.80 2.28 -13.46
N ASP A 307 -5.57 2.05 -12.17
CA ASP A 307 -4.66 1.02 -11.69
C ASP A 307 -5.47 -0.21 -11.28
N MET A 308 -5.33 -1.29 -12.06
CA MET A 308 -6.08 -2.52 -11.82
C MET A 308 -5.44 -3.42 -10.77
N HIS A 309 -4.27 -3.11 -10.20
CA HIS A 309 -3.71 -3.94 -9.14
C HIS A 309 -3.09 -3.06 -8.07
N ALA A 310 -3.94 -2.39 -7.31
CA ALA A 310 -3.51 -1.61 -6.15
C ALA A 310 -3.68 -2.45 -4.88
N HIS A 311 -2.85 -2.17 -3.88
CA HIS A 311 -3.14 -2.52 -2.49
C HIS A 311 -3.23 -1.20 -1.72
N PHE A 312 -4.45 -0.79 -1.37
CA PHE A 312 -4.68 0.49 -0.71
C PHE A 312 -4.50 0.32 0.80
N GLU A 313 -3.30 -0.05 1.26
CA GLU A 313 -3.07 -0.50 2.64
C GLU A 313 -2.98 0.65 3.67
N GLN A 314 -2.84 1.88 3.17
CA GLN A 314 -2.78 3.13 3.93
C GLN A 314 -3.51 4.26 3.18
N VAL A 315 -3.86 5.34 3.89
CA VAL A 315 -4.76 6.39 3.34
C VAL A 315 -4.03 7.39 2.44
N GLU A 316 -2.72 7.51 2.61
CA GLU A 316 -1.80 8.38 1.86
C GLU A 316 -1.73 8.01 0.37
N TRP A 317 -2.06 6.76 0.03
CA TRP A 317 -2.26 6.32 -1.35
C TRP A 317 -3.33 7.16 -2.06
N GLY A 318 -4.33 7.70 -1.36
CA GLY A 318 -5.41 8.49 -1.96
C GLY A 318 -4.90 9.73 -2.69
N PRO A 319 -4.26 10.69 -1.99
CA PRO A 319 -3.60 11.82 -2.63
C PRO A 319 -2.49 11.41 -3.60
N ALA A 320 -1.71 10.37 -3.31
CA ALA A 320 -0.62 9.92 -4.19
C ALA A 320 -1.12 9.43 -5.57
N TYR A 321 -2.15 8.58 -5.58
CA TYR A 321 -2.81 8.11 -6.81
C TYR A 321 -3.45 9.26 -7.57
N LEU A 322 -4.22 10.12 -6.89
CA LEU A 322 -4.82 11.27 -7.54
C LEU A 322 -3.76 12.21 -8.12
N GLY A 323 -2.66 12.49 -7.41
CA GLY A 323 -1.57 13.31 -7.93
C GLY A 323 -0.90 12.69 -9.16
N ALA A 324 -0.92 11.36 -9.26
CA ALA A 324 -0.46 10.65 -10.44
C ALA A 324 -1.50 10.56 -11.58
N GLY A 325 -2.67 11.20 -11.46
CA GLY A 325 -3.73 11.15 -12.46
C GLY A 325 -4.56 9.87 -12.44
N ILE A 326 -4.42 9.05 -11.41
CA ILE A 326 -5.16 7.80 -11.22
C ILE A 326 -6.44 8.10 -10.48
N THR A 327 -7.56 8.05 -11.19
CA THR A 327 -8.88 8.38 -10.65
C THR A 327 -9.67 7.15 -10.24
N THR A 328 -9.22 5.96 -10.63
CA THR A 328 -9.82 4.67 -10.25
C THR A 328 -8.73 3.65 -9.93
N VAL A 329 -8.94 2.88 -8.87
CA VAL A 329 -8.10 1.73 -8.52
C VAL A 329 -8.96 0.51 -8.30
N ARG A 330 -8.47 -0.68 -8.69
CA ARG A 330 -8.95 -1.95 -8.14
C ARG A 330 -8.03 -2.34 -6.99
N ASP A 331 -8.55 -2.26 -5.77
CA ASP A 331 -7.92 -2.84 -4.59
C ASP A 331 -7.99 -4.37 -4.66
N CYS A 332 -6.83 -5.01 -4.75
CA CYS A 332 -6.64 -6.42 -5.12
C CYS A 332 -6.50 -7.35 -3.91
N GLY A 333 -7.19 -7.02 -2.82
CA GLY A 333 -7.10 -7.77 -1.57
C GLY A 333 -6.52 -6.89 -0.47
N ASN A 334 -7.30 -6.73 0.59
CA ASN A 334 -7.01 -5.85 1.71
C ASN A 334 -7.82 -6.32 2.92
N GLU A 335 -7.60 -5.70 4.07
CA GLU A 335 -8.39 -5.93 5.26
C GLU A 335 -9.84 -5.50 5.06
N PHE A 336 -10.75 -6.46 5.27
CA PHE A 336 -12.18 -6.28 5.06
C PHE A 336 -12.72 -5.00 5.71
N ASP A 337 -12.44 -4.77 7.00
CA ASP A 337 -13.02 -3.63 7.71
C ASP A 337 -12.37 -2.29 7.32
N PHE A 338 -11.08 -2.30 6.99
CA PHE A 338 -10.35 -1.10 6.60
C PHE A 338 -10.77 -0.61 5.23
N ILE A 339 -10.71 -1.45 4.19
CA ILE A 339 -10.98 -1.02 2.82
C ILE A 339 -12.44 -0.58 2.64
N ASN A 340 -13.37 -1.24 3.35
CA ASN A 340 -14.77 -0.80 3.40
C ASN A 340 -14.91 0.60 4.00
N ALA A 341 -14.20 0.89 5.10
CA ALA A 341 -14.24 2.21 5.74
C ALA A 341 -13.56 3.29 4.89
N VAL A 342 -12.43 2.98 4.25
CA VAL A 342 -11.72 3.90 3.34
C VAL A 342 -12.59 4.25 2.14
N GLN A 343 -13.11 3.25 1.42
CA GLN A 343 -13.96 3.47 0.24
C GLN A 343 -15.19 4.31 0.61
N GLN A 344 -15.91 3.93 1.68
CA GLN A 344 -17.10 4.66 2.12
C GLN A 344 -16.79 6.11 2.47
N ALA A 345 -15.70 6.36 3.21
CA ALA A 345 -15.30 7.73 3.58
C ALA A 345 -14.93 8.59 2.36
N ILE A 346 -14.27 8.01 1.35
CA ILE A 346 -13.95 8.70 0.09
C ILE A 346 -15.22 8.97 -0.72
N ASP A 347 -16.13 8.01 -0.83
CA ASP A 347 -17.38 8.14 -1.59
C ASP A 347 -18.33 9.17 -0.96
N ASP A 348 -18.42 9.20 0.37
CA ASP A 348 -19.15 10.22 1.15
C ASP A 348 -18.49 11.60 1.13
N GLY A 349 -17.29 11.70 0.54
CA GLY A 349 -16.54 12.93 0.40
C GLY A 349 -15.91 13.48 1.68
N GLN A 350 -15.66 12.61 2.65
CA GLN A 350 -14.95 12.96 3.88
C GLN A 350 -13.44 13.09 3.67
N GLY A 351 -12.91 12.61 2.54
CA GLY A 351 -11.54 12.83 2.10
C GLY A 351 -11.37 12.66 0.59
N MET A 352 -10.14 12.82 0.14
CA MET A 352 -9.75 12.64 -1.25
C MET A 352 -9.17 11.25 -1.50
N GLY A 353 -9.30 10.77 -2.74
CA GLY A 353 -8.76 9.51 -3.23
C GLY A 353 -9.44 9.10 -4.53
N PRO A 354 -8.95 8.06 -5.23
CA PRO A 354 -9.57 7.51 -6.43
C PRO A 354 -10.94 6.85 -6.13
N HIS A 355 -11.66 6.43 -7.16
CA HIS A 355 -12.71 5.43 -7.03
C HIS A 355 -12.05 4.09 -6.68
N ILE A 356 -12.54 3.42 -5.65
CA ILE A 356 -12.00 2.13 -5.25
C ILE A 356 -12.97 1.05 -5.69
N LEU A 357 -12.51 0.10 -6.49
CA LEU A 357 -13.19 -1.16 -6.76
C LEU A 357 -12.56 -2.22 -5.88
N LYS A 358 -13.36 -3.00 -5.14
CA LYS A 358 -12.83 -3.93 -4.15
C LYS A 358 -12.88 -5.36 -4.66
N ALA A 359 -11.73 -6.05 -4.66
CA ALA A 359 -11.62 -7.49 -4.82
C ALA A 359 -11.41 -8.16 -3.45
N GLY A 360 -12.33 -9.05 -3.06
CA GLY A 360 -12.31 -9.67 -1.74
C GLY A 360 -11.35 -10.84 -1.69
N ILE A 361 -10.30 -10.76 -0.86
CA ILE A 361 -9.29 -11.82 -0.78
C ILE A 361 -9.78 -13.03 0.01
N ILE A 362 -9.63 -14.22 -0.56
CA ILE A 362 -9.88 -15.51 0.09
C ILE A 362 -8.61 -16.34 0.01
N ASP A 363 -8.17 -16.87 1.14
CA ASP A 363 -7.04 -17.80 1.21
C ASP A 363 -7.41 -19.16 1.80
N GLY A 364 -6.55 -20.17 1.67
CA GLY A 364 -6.71 -21.45 2.37
C GLY A 364 -6.13 -21.42 3.77
N LYS A 365 -6.54 -22.36 4.63
CA LYS A 365 -6.03 -22.47 6.01
C LYS A 365 -4.66 -23.15 6.05
N GLY A 366 -3.73 -22.63 6.83
CA GLY A 366 -2.39 -23.18 6.98
C GLY A 366 -1.36 -22.19 7.48
N THR A 367 -0.09 -22.59 7.46
CA THR A 367 1.04 -21.75 7.89
C THR A 367 1.39 -20.66 6.87
N MET A 368 0.92 -20.81 5.63
CA MET A 368 1.10 -19.85 4.53
C MET A 368 -0.08 -18.89 4.37
N SER A 369 -1.12 -19.01 5.20
CA SER A 369 -2.34 -18.22 5.04
C SER A 369 -2.10 -16.72 5.19
N LEU A 370 -2.84 -15.94 4.41
CA LEU A 370 -2.95 -14.50 4.55
C LEU A 370 -4.37 -14.10 4.99
N GLY A 371 -4.45 -13.40 6.12
CA GLY A 371 -5.67 -12.77 6.61
C GLY A 371 -6.71 -13.73 7.18
N VAL A 372 -7.82 -13.16 7.66
CA VAL A 372 -8.84 -13.90 8.45
C VAL A 372 -10.00 -14.49 7.65
N ILE A 373 -10.11 -14.18 6.35
CA ILE A 373 -11.17 -14.73 5.49
C ILE A 373 -10.58 -15.90 4.69
N GLN A 374 -10.83 -17.11 5.18
CA GLN A 374 -10.23 -18.34 4.66
C GLN A 374 -11.29 -19.40 4.33
N ALA A 375 -11.01 -20.25 3.35
CA ALA A 375 -11.90 -21.34 2.94
C ALA A 375 -11.15 -22.62 2.55
N ASP A 376 -11.52 -23.73 3.19
CA ASP A 376 -10.95 -25.06 2.95
C ASP A 376 -11.97 -26.07 2.38
N ASN A 377 -13.21 -25.64 2.19
CA ASN A 377 -14.28 -26.44 1.61
C ASN A 377 -15.34 -25.54 0.95
N ALA A 378 -16.28 -26.16 0.21
CA ALA A 378 -17.29 -25.43 -0.55
C ALA A 378 -18.23 -24.56 0.32
N ALA A 379 -18.60 -25.00 1.52
CA ALA A 379 -19.50 -24.24 2.39
C ALA A 379 -18.80 -22.97 2.91
N GLU A 380 -17.53 -23.06 3.27
CA GLU A 380 -16.71 -21.91 3.67
C GLU A 380 -16.47 -20.95 2.50
N ALA A 381 -16.21 -21.50 1.30
CA ALA A 381 -16.07 -20.70 0.09
C ALA A 381 -17.33 -19.89 -0.19
N VAL A 382 -18.51 -20.53 -0.11
CA VAL A 382 -19.79 -19.83 -0.30
C VAL A 382 -19.97 -18.72 0.73
N ALA A 383 -19.76 -19.02 2.02
CA ALA A 383 -19.91 -18.03 3.08
C ALA A 383 -18.94 -16.83 2.93
N ALA A 384 -17.70 -17.08 2.48
CA ALA A 384 -16.73 -16.03 2.23
C ALA A 384 -17.15 -15.12 1.06
N VAL A 385 -17.61 -15.71 -0.05
CA VAL A 385 -18.09 -14.95 -1.22
C VAL A 385 -19.35 -14.15 -0.88
N ASP A 386 -20.32 -14.76 -0.17
CA ASP A 386 -21.52 -14.09 0.32
C ASP A 386 -21.19 -12.87 1.18
N ARG A 387 -20.22 -13.02 2.10
CA ARG A 387 -19.76 -11.92 2.97
C ARG A 387 -19.21 -10.75 2.15
N TYR A 388 -18.39 -11.02 1.15
CA TYR A 388 -17.86 -9.97 0.28
C TYR A 388 -18.95 -9.32 -0.58
N LYS A 389 -19.86 -10.11 -1.15
CA LYS A 389 -21.00 -9.58 -1.90
C LYS A 389 -21.86 -8.64 -1.06
N ALA A 390 -22.17 -9.04 0.18
CA ALA A 390 -22.98 -8.25 1.11
C ALA A 390 -22.34 -6.90 1.46
N ALA A 391 -21.00 -6.79 1.39
CA ALA A 391 -20.25 -5.56 1.59
C ALA A 391 -19.97 -4.77 0.29
N GLY A 392 -20.63 -5.12 -0.82
CA GLY A 392 -20.53 -4.39 -2.09
C GLY A 392 -19.23 -4.60 -2.84
N PHE A 393 -18.49 -5.68 -2.57
CA PHE A 393 -17.36 -6.08 -3.42
C PHE A 393 -17.91 -6.53 -4.79
N ILE A 394 -17.10 -6.33 -5.83
CA ILE A 394 -17.49 -6.66 -7.22
C ILE A 394 -16.66 -7.79 -7.83
N GLN A 395 -15.63 -8.22 -7.10
CA GLN A 395 -14.72 -9.27 -7.52
C GLN A 395 -14.20 -10.03 -6.29
N ILE A 396 -13.74 -11.26 -6.48
CA ILE A 396 -13.04 -12.07 -5.47
C ILE A 396 -11.59 -12.28 -5.93
N LYS A 397 -10.62 -12.11 -5.03
CA LYS A 397 -9.21 -12.43 -5.24
C LYS A 397 -8.93 -13.79 -4.59
N ILE A 398 -8.53 -14.78 -5.38
CA ILE A 398 -8.00 -16.05 -4.88
C ILE A 398 -6.52 -15.86 -4.53
N TYR A 399 -6.12 -16.32 -3.33
CA TYR A 399 -4.73 -16.31 -2.88
C TYR A 399 -4.10 -17.70 -2.82
N SER A 400 -2.79 -17.74 -2.61
CA SER A 400 -1.93 -18.88 -2.96
C SER A 400 -2.18 -20.17 -2.17
N SER A 401 -2.74 -20.09 -0.96
CA SER A 401 -2.96 -21.26 -0.09
C SER A 401 -4.32 -21.93 -0.30
N VAL A 402 -5.23 -21.35 -1.12
CA VAL A 402 -6.51 -21.98 -1.45
C VAL A 402 -6.27 -23.36 -2.09
N LYS A 403 -6.91 -24.41 -1.57
CA LYS A 403 -6.74 -25.75 -2.13
C LYS A 403 -7.37 -25.84 -3.54
N PRO A 404 -6.74 -26.53 -4.51
CA PRO A 404 -7.26 -26.63 -5.88
C PRO A 404 -8.74 -27.05 -5.98
N GLU A 405 -9.20 -27.96 -5.12
CA GLU A 405 -10.58 -28.44 -5.07
C GLU A 405 -11.60 -27.40 -4.60
N VAL A 406 -11.16 -26.31 -3.95
CA VAL A 406 -12.03 -25.24 -3.45
C VAL A 406 -12.23 -24.13 -4.50
N VAL A 407 -11.29 -23.96 -5.43
CA VAL A 407 -11.29 -22.88 -6.44
C VAL A 407 -12.60 -22.85 -7.23
N ARG A 408 -13.07 -23.99 -7.72
CA ARG A 408 -14.33 -24.06 -8.49
C ARG A 408 -15.55 -23.64 -7.65
N ALA A 409 -15.57 -23.94 -6.35
CA ALA A 409 -16.66 -23.53 -5.47
C ALA A 409 -16.70 -22.01 -5.28
N ILE A 410 -15.52 -21.37 -5.12
CA ILE A 410 -15.40 -19.91 -5.06
C ILE A 410 -15.91 -19.29 -6.37
N CYS A 411 -15.44 -19.78 -7.52
CA CYS A 411 -15.82 -19.24 -8.83
C CYS A 411 -17.32 -19.40 -9.10
N THR A 412 -17.86 -20.58 -8.83
CA THR A 412 -19.29 -20.87 -9.03
C THR A 412 -20.17 -19.92 -8.22
N GLU A 413 -19.83 -19.71 -6.93
CA GLU A 413 -20.60 -18.81 -6.09
C GLU A 413 -20.42 -17.34 -6.49
N ALA A 414 -19.21 -16.93 -6.84
CA ALA A 414 -18.92 -15.58 -7.30
C ALA A 414 -19.78 -15.25 -8.53
N HIS A 415 -19.77 -16.12 -9.54
CA HIS A 415 -20.58 -15.96 -10.75
C HIS A 415 -22.08 -15.99 -10.47
N ARG A 416 -22.56 -16.85 -9.54
CA ARG A 416 -23.97 -16.88 -9.11
C ARG A 416 -24.44 -15.52 -8.57
N LEU A 417 -23.55 -14.79 -7.90
CA LEU A 417 -23.81 -13.47 -7.34
C LEU A 417 -23.42 -12.30 -8.28
N GLY A 418 -23.01 -12.60 -9.51
CA GLY A 418 -22.59 -11.62 -10.51
C GLY A 418 -21.25 -10.93 -10.20
N LEU A 419 -20.39 -11.57 -9.40
CA LEU A 419 -19.00 -11.17 -9.18
C LEU A 419 -18.13 -11.83 -10.25
N THR A 420 -16.96 -11.25 -10.51
CA THR A 420 -15.87 -11.95 -11.22
C THR A 420 -14.85 -12.50 -10.22
N VAL A 421 -13.93 -13.34 -10.68
CA VAL A 421 -12.81 -13.87 -9.90
C VAL A 421 -11.48 -13.53 -10.56
N THR A 422 -10.60 -12.94 -9.77
CA THR A 422 -9.19 -12.68 -10.09
C THR A 422 -8.31 -13.41 -9.08
N GLY A 423 -7.00 -13.47 -9.28
CA GLY A 423 -6.17 -14.11 -8.27
C GLY A 423 -4.78 -14.52 -8.70
N HIS A 424 -4.10 -15.03 -7.70
CA HIS A 424 -3.01 -15.96 -7.86
C HIS A 424 -3.54 -17.29 -8.37
N ILE A 425 -2.68 -18.05 -9.03
CA ILE A 425 -2.92 -19.48 -9.20
C ILE A 425 -2.43 -20.17 -7.91
N PRO A 426 -3.30 -20.94 -7.21
CA PRO A 426 -2.91 -21.57 -5.96
C PRO A 426 -1.81 -22.62 -6.11
N GLU A 427 -1.13 -22.92 -5.00
CA GLU A 427 -0.13 -23.97 -4.96
C GLU A 427 -0.73 -25.33 -5.35
N GLY A 428 0.00 -26.10 -6.17
CA GLY A 428 -0.48 -27.38 -6.69
C GLY A 428 -1.47 -27.27 -7.87
N MET A 429 -1.76 -26.06 -8.36
CA MET A 429 -2.62 -25.81 -9.51
C MET A 429 -1.85 -25.20 -10.68
N THR A 430 -2.28 -25.48 -11.91
CA THR A 430 -1.76 -24.79 -13.11
C THR A 430 -2.68 -23.63 -13.51
N LEU A 431 -2.15 -22.66 -14.25
CA LEU A 431 -2.96 -21.58 -14.83
C LEU A 431 -4.20 -22.10 -15.57
N LEU A 432 -4.03 -23.11 -16.41
CA LEU A 432 -5.13 -23.68 -17.20
C LEU A 432 -6.22 -24.29 -16.30
N ALA A 433 -5.82 -24.98 -15.23
CA ALA A 433 -6.76 -25.56 -14.28
C ALA A 433 -7.53 -24.49 -13.47
N GLY A 434 -6.87 -23.38 -13.13
CA GLY A 434 -7.53 -22.24 -12.47
C GLY A 434 -8.58 -21.58 -13.36
N VAL A 435 -8.23 -21.30 -14.61
CA VAL A 435 -9.15 -20.74 -15.62
C VAL A 435 -10.30 -21.71 -15.93
N ASP A 436 -10.03 -23.01 -16.10
CA ASP A 436 -11.07 -24.04 -16.28
C ASP A 436 -12.02 -24.15 -15.06
N SER A 437 -11.53 -23.80 -13.87
CA SER A 437 -12.33 -23.75 -12.65
C SER A 437 -13.24 -22.52 -12.58
N GLY A 438 -13.05 -21.53 -13.46
CA GLY A 438 -13.89 -20.34 -13.59
C GLY A 438 -13.20 -19.02 -13.22
N MET A 439 -11.88 -18.95 -13.11
CA MET A 439 -11.19 -17.67 -12.91
C MET A 439 -11.30 -16.80 -14.17
N ASP A 440 -11.89 -15.62 -14.03
CA ASP A 440 -12.06 -14.65 -15.13
C ASP A 440 -10.76 -13.90 -15.45
N MET A 441 -9.95 -13.65 -14.43
CA MET A 441 -8.73 -12.87 -14.54
C MET A 441 -7.59 -13.52 -13.75
N VAL A 442 -6.36 -13.30 -14.22
CA VAL A 442 -5.15 -13.83 -13.57
C VAL A 442 -4.21 -12.67 -13.30
N ASN A 443 -3.74 -12.59 -12.06
CA ASN A 443 -2.80 -11.56 -11.68
C ASN A 443 -1.37 -12.03 -11.82
N HIS A 444 -0.48 -11.14 -12.23
CA HIS A 444 0.95 -11.37 -12.40
C HIS A 444 1.30 -12.25 -13.61
N ILE A 445 2.19 -11.72 -14.46
CA ILE A 445 2.67 -12.39 -15.68
C ILE A 445 3.37 -13.74 -15.40
N VAL A 446 3.86 -13.94 -14.18
CA VAL A 446 4.59 -15.14 -13.77
C VAL A 446 3.77 -16.42 -13.94
N TYR A 447 2.45 -16.39 -13.74
CA TYR A 447 1.61 -17.58 -13.91
C TYR A 447 1.40 -17.95 -15.37
N VAL A 448 1.37 -16.97 -16.26
CA VAL A 448 1.40 -17.21 -17.71
C VAL A 448 2.75 -17.81 -18.09
N ALA A 449 3.85 -17.18 -17.65
CA ALA A 449 5.20 -17.66 -17.93
C ALA A 449 5.48 -19.08 -17.41
N ALA A 450 4.84 -19.48 -16.30
CA ALA A 450 5.04 -20.78 -15.66
C ALA A 450 4.48 -21.96 -16.46
N VAL A 451 3.45 -21.74 -17.29
CA VAL A 451 2.85 -22.81 -18.12
C VAL A 451 3.39 -22.83 -19.54
N LEU A 452 4.19 -21.85 -19.93
CA LEU A 452 4.87 -21.83 -21.22
C LEU A 452 6.13 -22.70 -21.20
N LYS A 453 6.37 -23.39 -22.30
CA LYS A 453 7.59 -24.15 -22.56
C LYS A 453 8.76 -23.18 -22.77
N ARG A 454 9.68 -23.16 -21.80
CA ARG A 454 10.95 -22.42 -21.87
C ARG A 454 11.95 -23.08 -22.80
N GLN A 455 12.67 -22.27 -23.57
CA GLN A 455 13.85 -22.68 -24.33
C GLN A 455 15.06 -22.81 -23.39
N THR A 456 16.09 -23.54 -23.84
CA THR A 456 17.37 -23.66 -23.12
C THR A 456 18.10 -22.33 -22.95
N SER A 457 17.83 -21.36 -23.83
CA SER A 457 18.31 -19.98 -23.76
C SER A 457 17.65 -19.13 -22.64
N GLY A 458 16.61 -19.66 -21.99
CA GLY A 458 15.86 -18.98 -20.91
C GLY A 458 14.60 -18.23 -21.37
N GLY A 459 14.45 -17.97 -22.67
CA GLY A 459 13.27 -17.32 -23.28
C GLY A 459 12.17 -18.30 -23.71
N PHE A 460 11.21 -17.80 -24.49
CA PHE A 460 10.07 -18.58 -25.00
C PHE A 460 10.03 -18.57 -26.53
N ASP A 461 9.69 -19.72 -27.12
CA ASP A 461 9.27 -19.79 -28.52
C ASP A 461 7.77 -19.60 -28.61
N TYR A 462 7.31 -18.42 -29.01
CA TYR A 462 5.87 -18.15 -29.16
C TYR A 462 5.25 -18.83 -30.38
N THR A 463 6.07 -19.42 -31.25
CA THR A 463 5.59 -20.20 -32.40
C THR A 463 5.39 -21.68 -32.09
N ASP A 464 5.96 -22.18 -30.98
CA ASP A 464 5.82 -23.55 -30.51
C ASP A 464 4.33 -23.91 -30.32
N PRO A 465 3.84 -25.02 -30.89
CA PRO A 465 2.43 -25.40 -30.81
C PRO A 465 1.87 -25.48 -29.38
N LYS A 466 2.69 -25.86 -28.38
CA LYS A 466 2.24 -25.93 -26.98
C LYS A 466 2.00 -24.53 -26.40
N ASN A 467 2.90 -23.59 -26.68
CA ASN A 467 2.75 -22.21 -26.23
C ASN A 467 1.56 -21.54 -26.91
N LYS A 468 1.39 -21.76 -28.22
CA LYS A 468 0.20 -21.30 -28.96
C LYS A 468 -1.11 -21.83 -28.38
N ALA A 469 -1.13 -23.10 -27.95
CA ALA A 469 -2.30 -23.70 -27.33
C ALA A 469 -2.65 -23.03 -25.99
N VAL A 470 -1.66 -22.59 -25.19
CA VAL A 470 -1.91 -21.81 -23.98
C VAL A 470 -2.57 -20.48 -24.31
N PHE A 471 -2.03 -19.71 -25.25
CA PHE A 471 -2.62 -18.42 -25.64
C PHE A 471 -4.02 -18.58 -26.24
N GLN A 472 -4.21 -19.60 -27.07
CA GLN A 472 -5.54 -19.91 -27.61
C GLN A 472 -6.52 -20.28 -26.51
N PHE A 473 -6.10 -21.10 -25.54
CA PHE A 473 -6.92 -21.47 -24.39
C PHE A 473 -7.36 -20.24 -23.59
N LEU A 474 -6.44 -19.33 -23.24
CA LEU A 474 -6.77 -18.10 -22.51
C LEU A 474 -7.74 -17.20 -23.29
N LYS A 475 -7.55 -17.10 -24.61
CA LYS A 475 -8.46 -16.38 -25.50
C LYS A 475 -9.87 -16.98 -25.50
N ASP A 476 -9.96 -18.31 -25.66
CA ASP A 476 -11.23 -19.02 -25.74
C ASP A 476 -12.02 -18.95 -24.43
N HIS A 477 -11.33 -18.77 -23.30
CA HIS A 477 -11.93 -18.56 -21.98
C HIS A 477 -12.14 -17.09 -21.62
N HIS A 478 -11.86 -16.16 -22.55
CA HIS A 478 -11.96 -14.71 -22.32
C HIS A 478 -11.16 -14.23 -21.09
N THR A 479 -10.06 -14.91 -20.76
CA THR A 479 -9.25 -14.58 -19.59
C THR A 479 -8.67 -13.18 -19.73
N VAL A 480 -8.72 -12.39 -18.65
CA VAL A 480 -8.00 -11.11 -18.56
C VAL A 480 -6.69 -11.30 -17.81
N VAL A 481 -5.63 -10.64 -18.26
CA VAL A 481 -4.33 -10.67 -17.58
C VAL A 481 -4.00 -9.27 -17.05
N ASP A 482 -3.67 -9.17 -15.77
CA ASP A 482 -2.82 -8.08 -15.29
C ASP A 482 -1.36 -8.56 -15.18
N PRO A 483 -0.41 -7.97 -15.93
CA PRO A 483 0.97 -8.43 -15.92
C PRO A 483 1.78 -8.07 -14.66
N THR A 484 1.50 -6.91 -14.06
CA THR A 484 2.27 -6.30 -12.95
C THR A 484 3.78 -6.32 -13.19
N LEU A 485 4.23 -5.92 -14.39
CA LEU A 485 5.65 -5.95 -14.74
C LEU A 485 6.49 -5.00 -13.87
N ALA A 486 5.94 -3.86 -13.44
CA ALA A 486 6.64 -2.85 -12.66
C ALA A 486 7.20 -3.41 -11.34
N ILE A 487 6.41 -4.17 -10.57
CA ILE A 487 6.89 -4.79 -9.32
C ILE A 487 8.00 -5.82 -9.59
N PHE A 488 7.91 -6.58 -10.67
CA PHE A 488 8.95 -7.54 -11.04
C PHE A 488 10.22 -6.86 -11.52
N GLU A 489 10.12 -5.72 -12.20
CA GLU A 489 11.29 -4.92 -12.58
C GLU A 489 12.03 -4.41 -11.35
N ILE A 490 11.30 -3.92 -10.34
CA ILE A 490 11.88 -3.52 -9.05
C ILE A 490 12.50 -4.73 -8.35
N ALA A 491 11.81 -5.87 -8.29
CA ALA A 491 12.32 -7.06 -7.63
C ALA A 491 13.60 -7.60 -8.29
N PHE A 492 13.70 -7.54 -9.63
CA PHE A 492 14.79 -8.12 -10.41
C PHE A 492 15.93 -7.16 -10.74
N ARG A 493 15.82 -5.88 -10.36
CA ARG A 493 16.91 -4.92 -10.58
C ARG A 493 18.15 -5.24 -9.75
N SER A 494 19.29 -4.78 -10.23
CA SER A 494 20.53 -4.77 -9.45
C SER A 494 20.52 -3.62 -8.46
N LEU A 495 20.79 -3.89 -7.18
CA LEU A 495 21.00 -2.85 -6.17
C LEU A 495 22.23 -1.96 -6.48
N ALA A 496 23.12 -2.38 -7.38
CA ALA A 496 24.24 -1.56 -7.85
C ALA A 496 23.85 -0.51 -8.91
N ASP A 497 22.70 -0.70 -9.57
CA ASP A 497 22.21 0.25 -10.57
C ASP A 497 21.39 1.34 -9.89
N SER A 498 21.36 2.56 -10.42
CA SER A 498 20.46 3.60 -9.89
C SER A 498 19.00 3.20 -10.08
N ILE A 499 18.18 3.32 -9.02
CA ILE A 499 16.73 3.16 -9.11
C ILE A 499 16.07 4.18 -10.03
N THR A 500 16.73 5.32 -10.29
CA THR A 500 16.25 6.34 -11.22
C THR A 500 16.18 5.87 -12.68
N ALA A 501 16.79 4.72 -13.00
CA ALA A 501 16.63 4.08 -14.30
C ALA A 501 15.22 3.51 -14.51
N ILE A 502 14.53 3.14 -13.42
CA ILE A 502 13.14 2.68 -13.41
C ILE A 502 12.21 3.86 -13.13
N GLU A 503 12.53 4.67 -12.11
CA GLU A 503 11.72 5.80 -11.70
C GLU A 503 12.51 7.12 -11.71
N PRO A 504 12.46 7.91 -12.80
CA PRO A 504 13.20 9.17 -12.90
C PRO A 504 12.86 10.17 -11.79
N ASN A 505 11.64 10.14 -11.25
CA ASN A 505 11.20 11.03 -10.17
C ASN A 505 11.39 10.41 -8.78
N PHE A 506 12.23 9.38 -8.63
CA PHE A 506 12.41 8.67 -7.36
C PHE A 506 12.73 9.58 -6.18
N TYR A 507 13.60 10.58 -6.37
CA TYR A 507 13.98 11.50 -5.29
C TYR A 507 12.89 12.52 -4.91
N THR A 508 11.76 12.51 -5.63
CA THR A 508 10.55 13.26 -5.24
C THR A 508 9.73 12.49 -4.22
N LEU A 509 9.98 11.19 -4.00
CA LEU A 509 9.25 10.41 -3.01
C LEU A 509 9.58 10.87 -1.58
N PRO A 510 8.68 10.64 -0.61
CA PRO A 510 8.98 10.78 0.81
C PRO A 510 10.24 9.98 1.20
N PRO A 511 11.13 10.51 2.06
CA PRO A 511 12.39 9.84 2.42
C PRO A 511 12.24 8.41 2.93
N VAL A 512 11.15 8.10 3.65
CA VAL A 512 10.85 6.73 4.12
C VAL A 512 10.62 5.78 2.94
N LEU A 513 9.88 6.21 1.92
CA LEU A 513 9.69 5.43 0.69
C LEU A 513 10.99 5.31 -0.11
N GLN A 514 11.81 6.37 -0.15
CA GLN A 514 13.13 6.27 -0.78
C GLN A 514 13.99 5.20 -0.11
N ALA A 515 14.03 5.18 1.23
CA ALA A 515 14.78 4.17 1.98
C ALA A 515 14.25 2.75 1.73
N LEU A 516 12.93 2.58 1.60
CA LEU A 516 12.32 1.30 1.25
C LEU A 516 12.75 0.83 -0.15
N PHE A 517 12.46 1.64 -1.17
CA PHE A 517 12.58 1.20 -2.55
C PHE A 517 14.03 1.19 -3.08
N VAL A 518 14.94 2.02 -2.54
CA VAL A 518 16.36 1.93 -2.93
C VAL A 518 16.98 0.56 -2.58
N ASN A 519 16.47 -0.05 -1.51
CA ASN A 519 16.87 -1.37 -1.02
C ASN A 519 16.05 -2.52 -1.64
N ALA A 520 15.04 -2.21 -2.47
CA ALA A 520 14.27 -3.20 -3.21
C ALA A 520 15.02 -3.64 -4.48
N GLY A 521 15.29 -4.94 -4.56
CA GLY A 521 16.02 -5.56 -5.66
C GLY A 521 16.88 -6.73 -5.19
N MET A 522 17.92 -7.04 -5.96
CA MET A 522 18.82 -8.15 -5.67
C MET A 522 20.28 -7.80 -5.93
N ASP A 523 21.19 -8.65 -5.45
CA ASP A 523 22.61 -8.52 -5.75
C ASP A 523 22.86 -8.59 -7.27
N ALA A 524 23.93 -7.93 -7.74
CA ALA A 524 24.21 -7.77 -9.16
C ALA A 524 24.33 -9.09 -9.93
N LYS A 525 24.81 -10.16 -9.28
CA LYS A 525 24.95 -11.47 -9.92
C LYS A 525 23.59 -12.11 -10.16
N LYS A 526 22.69 -12.08 -9.18
CA LYS A 526 21.31 -12.54 -9.35
C LYS A 526 20.56 -11.67 -10.36
N ALA A 527 20.71 -10.35 -10.31
CA ALA A 527 20.06 -9.43 -11.26
C ALA A 527 20.45 -9.76 -12.71
N ALA A 528 21.73 -10.02 -12.97
CA ALA A 528 22.20 -10.43 -14.29
C ALA A 528 21.56 -11.73 -14.79
N TYR A 529 21.27 -12.68 -13.89
CA TYR A 529 20.56 -13.92 -14.21
C TYR A 529 19.08 -13.70 -14.52
N TYR A 530 18.38 -12.85 -13.75
CA TYR A 530 16.96 -12.59 -13.92
C TYR A 530 16.63 -11.59 -15.02
N LYS A 531 17.58 -10.74 -15.44
CA LYS A 531 17.39 -9.78 -16.54
C LYS A 531 16.81 -10.40 -17.82
N PRO A 532 17.38 -11.47 -18.41
CA PRO A 532 16.78 -12.11 -19.58
C PRO A 532 15.42 -12.77 -19.30
N VAL A 533 15.19 -13.25 -18.07
CA VAL A 533 13.89 -13.80 -17.65
C VAL A 533 12.83 -12.69 -17.65
N PHE A 534 13.13 -11.54 -17.05
CA PHE A 534 12.25 -10.38 -17.06
C PHE A 534 11.94 -9.91 -18.49
N GLN A 535 12.96 -9.80 -19.34
CA GLN A 535 12.77 -9.42 -20.75
C GLN A 535 11.87 -10.41 -21.49
N SER A 536 11.96 -11.71 -21.19
CA SER A 536 11.04 -12.70 -21.73
C SER A 536 9.59 -12.48 -21.26
N TRP A 537 9.37 -12.06 -20.02
CA TRP A 537 8.05 -11.76 -19.47
C TRP A 537 7.44 -10.51 -20.09
N VAL A 538 8.25 -9.46 -20.32
CA VAL A 538 7.84 -8.29 -21.10
C VAL A 538 7.36 -8.72 -22.48
N GLY A 539 8.08 -9.63 -23.15
CA GLY A 539 7.67 -10.16 -24.46
C GLY A 539 6.33 -10.91 -24.47
N ILE A 540 5.95 -11.57 -23.37
CA ILE A 540 4.65 -12.28 -23.27
C ILE A 540 3.48 -11.31 -23.43
N VAL A 541 3.59 -10.09 -22.90
CA VAL A 541 2.53 -9.07 -22.98
C VAL A 541 2.12 -8.80 -24.43
N LYS A 542 3.08 -8.63 -25.33
CA LYS A 542 2.77 -8.42 -26.75
C LYS A 542 2.05 -9.62 -27.37
N VAL A 543 2.46 -10.83 -27.02
CA VAL A 543 1.84 -12.04 -27.56
C VAL A 543 0.42 -12.22 -27.06
N LEU A 544 0.16 -11.96 -25.76
CA LEU A 544 -1.19 -11.95 -25.20
C LEU A 544 -2.08 -10.94 -25.96
N HIS A 545 -1.58 -9.72 -26.13
CA HIS A 545 -2.27 -8.65 -26.85
C HIS A 545 -2.60 -9.06 -28.30
N ASP A 546 -1.64 -9.64 -29.03
CA ASP A 546 -1.83 -10.05 -30.44
C ASP A 546 -2.83 -11.19 -30.60
N TYR A 547 -2.99 -12.02 -29.58
CA TYR A 547 -4.06 -13.03 -29.54
C TYR A 547 -5.44 -12.42 -29.26
N GLY A 548 -5.52 -11.16 -28.82
CA GLY A 548 -6.74 -10.48 -28.41
C GLY A 548 -7.15 -10.78 -26.97
N ILE A 549 -6.22 -11.23 -26.14
CA ILE A 549 -6.42 -11.43 -24.70
C ILE A 549 -6.39 -10.04 -24.04
N PRO A 550 -7.43 -9.62 -23.28
CA PRO A 550 -7.42 -8.32 -22.64
C PRO A 550 -6.27 -8.19 -21.63
N ILE A 551 -5.53 -7.09 -21.75
CA ILE A 551 -4.48 -6.70 -20.83
C ILE A 551 -4.93 -5.43 -20.11
N VAL A 552 -4.80 -5.44 -18.79
CA VAL A 552 -5.07 -4.26 -17.95
C VAL A 552 -3.81 -3.86 -17.19
N ALA A 553 -3.59 -2.55 -17.05
CA ALA A 553 -2.45 -2.02 -16.32
C ALA A 553 -2.69 -2.12 -14.80
N GLY A 554 -1.78 -2.79 -14.09
CA GLY A 554 -1.80 -2.94 -12.63
C GLY A 554 -0.39 -3.01 -12.06
N THR A 555 -0.17 -2.57 -10.81
CA THR A 555 1.18 -2.29 -10.31
C THR A 555 1.66 -3.13 -9.12
N ASP A 556 0.74 -3.71 -8.35
CA ASP A 556 0.99 -4.52 -7.16
C ASP A 556 1.81 -3.80 -6.08
N GLU A 557 1.35 -2.59 -5.71
CA GLU A 557 1.88 -1.80 -4.59
C GLU A 557 3.37 -1.40 -4.68
N ALA A 558 3.91 -1.27 -5.89
CA ALA A 558 5.21 -0.65 -6.10
C ALA A 558 5.20 0.86 -5.73
N LEU A 559 6.04 1.68 -6.36
CA LEU A 559 6.10 3.13 -6.10
C LEU A 559 4.71 3.79 -6.26
N PRO A 560 4.15 4.46 -5.21
CA PRO A 560 2.79 4.95 -5.22
C PRO A 560 2.44 5.88 -6.37
N GLY A 561 1.47 5.47 -7.19
CA GLY A 561 1.04 6.15 -8.41
C GLY A 561 2.04 6.07 -9.58
N TYR A 562 3.33 6.26 -9.32
CA TYR A 562 4.39 6.29 -10.34
C TYR A 562 4.56 4.96 -11.08
N SER A 563 4.31 3.84 -10.43
CA SER A 563 4.48 2.52 -11.04
C SER A 563 3.54 2.27 -12.21
N LEU A 564 2.37 2.91 -12.26
CA LEU A 564 1.46 2.75 -13.38
C LEU A 564 2.03 3.36 -14.66
N TYR A 565 2.78 4.45 -14.54
CA TYR A 565 3.52 5.02 -15.67
C TYR A 565 4.55 4.03 -16.20
N ARG A 566 5.30 3.39 -15.30
CA ARG A 566 6.30 2.41 -15.68
C ARG A 566 5.67 1.16 -16.30
N GLU A 567 4.54 0.70 -15.77
CA GLU A 567 3.78 -0.41 -16.32
C GLU A 567 3.37 -0.14 -17.79
N MET A 568 2.84 1.05 -18.10
CA MET A 568 2.52 1.44 -19.48
C MET A 568 3.77 1.57 -20.38
N GLU A 569 4.87 2.09 -19.86
CA GLU A 569 6.16 2.13 -20.59
C GLU A 569 6.66 0.72 -20.93
N LEU A 570 6.50 -0.23 -20.01
CA LEU A 570 6.86 -1.64 -20.21
C LEU A 570 5.96 -2.30 -21.27
N TYR A 571 4.70 -1.91 -21.39
CA TYR A 571 3.82 -2.37 -22.47
C TYR A 571 4.29 -1.86 -23.83
N VAL A 572 4.71 -0.60 -23.91
CA VAL A 572 5.32 -0.06 -25.14
C VAL A 572 6.65 -0.74 -25.44
N GLN A 573 7.47 -1.04 -24.44
CA GLN A 573 8.69 -1.84 -24.61
C GLN A 573 8.39 -3.27 -25.10
N ALA A 574 7.27 -3.87 -24.69
CA ALA A 574 6.82 -5.16 -25.22
C ALA A 574 6.45 -5.09 -26.70
N GLY A 575 6.03 -3.92 -27.18
CA GLY A 575 5.67 -3.66 -28.58
C GLY A 575 4.23 -3.20 -28.79
N LEU A 576 3.49 -2.85 -27.73
CA LEU A 576 2.23 -2.12 -27.88
C LEU A 576 2.52 -0.68 -28.34
N THR A 577 1.57 -0.08 -29.04
CA THR A 577 1.58 1.36 -29.32
C THR A 577 1.29 2.15 -28.03
N PRO A 578 1.70 3.43 -27.94
CA PRO A 578 1.32 4.26 -26.80
C PRO A 578 -0.19 4.36 -26.60
N MET A 579 -0.99 4.39 -27.69
CA MET A 579 -2.46 4.38 -27.60
C MET A 579 -3.00 3.10 -26.95
N GLU A 580 -2.47 1.93 -27.31
CA GLU A 580 -2.89 0.65 -26.71
C GLU A 580 -2.51 0.59 -25.22
N ALA A 581 -1.34 1.12 -24.85
CA ALA A 581 -0.95 1.24 -23.44
C ALA A 581 -1.89 2.18 -22.66
N LEU A 582 -2.29 3.32 -23.24
CA LEU A 582 -3.28 4.22 -22.64
C LEU A 582 -4.64 3.54 -22.49
N GLN A 583 -5.07 2.74 -23.48
CA GLN A 583 -6.32 1.98 -23.41
C GLN A 583 -6.30 0.93 -22.29
N ALA A 584 -5.16 0.24 -22.10
CA ALA A 584 -4.95 -0.73 -21.03
C ALA A 584 -5.06 -0.13 -19.62
N ALA A 585 -4.84 1.19 -19.49
CA ALA A 585 -4.98 1.94 -18.25
C ALA A 585 -6.24 2.85 -18.19
N THR A 586 -7.19 2.71 -19.13
CA THR A 586 -8.42 3.54 -19.16
C THR A 586 -9.66 2.74 -19.58
N ILE A 587 -9.92 2.60 -20.88
CA ILE A 587 -11.18 2.03 -21.39
C ILE A 587 -11.22 0.51 -21.30
N THR A 588 -10.09 -0.17 -21.45
CA THR A 588 -10.01 -1.64 -21.31
C THR A 588 -10.42 -2.10 -19.91
N PRO A 589 -9.82 -1.58 -18.82
CA PRO A 589 -10.25 -1.97 -17.47
C PRO A 589 -11.70 -1.57 -17.16
N ALA A 590 -12.16 -0.41 -17.65
CA ALA A 590 -13.56 -0.03 -17.52
C ALA A 590 -14.51 -1.02 -18.22
N ARG A 591 -14.16 -1.56 -19.40
CA ARG A 591 -14.96 -2.60 -20.08
C ARG A 591 -14.93 -3.91 -19.31
N VAL A 592 -13.75 -4.36 -18.91
CA VAL A 592 -13.51 -5.59 -18.17
C VAL A 592 -14.30 -5.62 -16.84
N MET A 593 -14.37 -4.49 -16.14
CA MET A 593 -15.09 -4.37 -14.87
C MET A 593 -16.58 -3.99 -15.04
N GLY A 594 -17.11 -3.96 -16.27
CA GLY A 594 -18.52 -3.61 -16.52
C GLY A 594 -18.87 -2.14 -16.26
N MET A 595 -17.87 -1.26 -16.22
CA MET A 595 -18.00 0.18 -15.89
C MET A 595 -17.85 1.12 -17.10
N ALA A 596 -17.70 0.59 -18.31
CA ALA A 596 -17.50 1.38 -19.52
C ALA A 596 -18.69 2.29 -19.90
N SER A 597 -19.88 2.10 -19.33
CA SER A 597 -21.00 3.05 -19.47
C SER A 597 -20.83 4.30 -18.61
N ARG A 598 -19.99 4.23 -17.56
CA ARG A 598 -19.81 5.29 -16.57
C ARG A 598 -18.43 5.93 -16.58
N SER A 599 -17.38 5.22 -16.97
CA SER A 599 -16.00 5.73 -16.88
C SER A 599 -15.11 5.16 -18.01
N GLY A 600 -13.82 5.47 -17.97
CA GLY A 600 -12.79 4.98 -18.90
C GLY A 600 -12.72 5.67 -20.26
N SER A 601 -13.60 6.63 -20.57
CA SER A 601 -13.46 7.50 -21.75
C SER A 601 -14.06 8.89 -21.51
N LEU A 602 -13.66 9.88 -22.31
CA LEU A 602 -14.23 11.22 -22.30
C LEU A 602 -15.44 11.27 -23.23
N SER A 603 -16.62 10.88 -22.72
CA SER A 603 -17.84 10.79 -23.52
C SER A 603 -19.06 11.28 -22.72
N PRO A 604 -20.08 11.87 -23.37
CA PRO A 604 -21.27 12.35 -22.68
C PRO A 604 -21.95 11.27 -21.80
N GLY A 605 -22.41 11.67 -20.62
CA GLY A 605 -23.09 10.81 -19.64
C GLY A 605 -22.16 10.08 -18.67
N LYS A 606 -20.84 10.10 -18.90
CA LYS A 606 -19.84 9.48 -18.01
C LYS A 606 -19.44 10.39 -16.85
N ASP A 607 -18.92 9.77 -15.79
CA ASP A 607 -18.26 10.45 -14.68
C ASP A 607 -17.12 11.35 -15.24
N ALA A 608 -17.05 12.59 -14.76
CA ALA A 608 -16.04 13.57 -15.17
C ALA A 608 -14.70 13.31 -14.50
N ASP A 609 -14.12 12.16 -14.85
CA ASP A 609 -12.79 11.72 -14.47
C ASP A 609 -11.86 11.93 -15.67
N LEU A 610 -11.06 12.99 -15.62
CA LEU A 610 -10.14 13.36 -16.69
C LEU A 610 -8.85 13.95 -16.14
N ILE A 611 -7.77 13.79 -16.90
CA ILE A 611 -6.48 14.38 -16.61
C ILE A 611 -6.04 15.27 -17.76
N VAL A 612 -5.23 16.28 -17.44
CA VAL A 612 -4.54 17.10 -18.42
C VAL A 612 -3.05 16.87 -18.24
N VAL A 613 -2.37 16.56 -19.33
CA VAL A 613 -0.94 16.19 -19.35
C VAL A 613 -0.18 17.14 -20.24
N ASP A 614 1.00 17.57 -19.80
CA ASP A 614 1.91 18.35 -20.63
C ASP A 614 2.62 17.42 -21.65
N GLY A 615 2.41 17.67 -22.94
CA GLY A 615 2.91 16.82 -24.04
C GLY A 615 1.84 15.89 -24.62
N SER A 616 2.27 14.89 -25.41
CA SER A 616 1.39 13.98 -26.16
C SER A 616 1.69 12.51 -25.84
N PRO A 617 1.06 11.94 -24.80
CA PRO A 617 1.25 10.54 -24.38
C PRO A 617 0.93 9.51 -25.47
N GLU A 618 0.06 9.82 -26.42
CA GLU A 618 -0.27 8.96 -27.55
C GLU A 618 0.87 8.83 -28.58
N ASN A 619 1.83 9.75 -28.55
CA ASN A 619 3.03 9.73 -29.40
C ASN A 619 4.26 9.23 -28.64
N ASP A 620 4.40 9.62 -27.37
CA ASP A 620 5.46 9.17 -26.47
C ASP A 620 4.87 8.91 -25.09
N ILE A 621 4.69 7.63 -24.76
CA ILE A 621 4.02 7.22 -23.52
C ILE A 621 4.64 7.82 -22.26
N ARG A 622 5.95 8.14 -22.27
CA ARG A 622 6.65 8.73 -21.12
C ARG A 622 6.12 10.11 -20.73
N GLN A 623 5.44 10.81 -21.65
CA GLN A 623 4.82 12.10 -21.34
C GLN A 623 3.67 11.96 -20.32
N ILE A 624 3.11 10.75 -20.13
CA ILE A 624 2.05 10.51 -19.14
C ILE A 624 2.45 10.89 -17.70
N ARG A 625 3.76 10.93 -17.42
CA ARG A 625 4.34 11.35 -16.13
C ARG A 625 4.15 12.84 -15.82
N LYS A 626 3.77 13.66 -16.81
CA LYS A 626 3.65 15.12 -16.69
C LYS A 626 2.20 15.56 -16.45
N VAL A 627 1.57 14.97 -15.43
CA VAL A 627 0.20 15.31 -15.06
C VAL A 627 0.16 16.74 -14.54
N ASN A 628 -0.59 17.61 -15.23
CA ASN A 628 -0.71 19.03 -14.93
C ASN A 628 -1.98 19.33 -14.12
N LEU A 629 -3.05 18.57 -14.35
CA LEU A 629 -4.33 18.75 -13.69
C LEU A 629 -5.07 17.42 -13.62
N VAL A 630 -5.78 17.21 -12.53
CA VAL A 630 -6.66 16.04 -12.34
C VAL A 630 -8.05 16.51 -11.99
N CYS A 631 -9.05 15.99 -12.67
CA CYS A 631 -10.45 16.21 -12.38
C CYS A 631 -11.07 14.85 -12.05
N LYS A 632 -11.69 14.73 -10.87
CA LYS A 632 -12.43 13.53 -10.47
C LYS A 632 -13.85 13.93 -10.11
N LYS A 633 -14.85 13.38 -10.79
CA LYS A 633 -16.27 13.78 -10.68
C LYS A 633 -16.47 15.30 -10.64
N GLY A 634 -15.80 16.02 -11.54
CA GLY A 634 -15.94 17.48 -11.66
C GLY A 634 -15.22 18.29 -10.56
N VAL A 635 -14.48 17.64 -9.66
CA VAL A 635 -13.61 18.32 -8.70
C VAL A 635 -12.19 18.35 -9.26
N VAL A 636 -11.65 19.56 -9.41
CA VAL A 636 -10.30 19.81 -9.94
C VAL A 636 -9.28 19.83 -8.80
N TYR A 637 -8.17 19.15 -9.03
CA TYR A 637 -7.03 19.02 -8.13
C TYR A 637 -5.74 19.44 -8.84
N ASP A 638 -4.84 20.05 -8.06
CA ASP A 638 -3.45 20.31 -8.44
C ASP A 638 -2.59 19.10 -8.02
N PRO A 639 -2.02 18.34 -8.98
CA PRO A 639 -1.13 17.21 -8.71
C PRO A 639 0.01 17.50 -7.74
N VAL A 640 0.67 18.66 -7.87
CA VAL A 640 1.80 19.04 -7.02
C VAL A 640 1.35 19.27 -5.59
N ALA A 641 0.20 19.91 -5.41
CA ALA A 641 -0.40 20.09 -4.09
C ALA A 641 -0.77 18.73 -3.45
N LEU A 642 -1.38 17.81 -4.22
CA LEU A 642 -1.74 16.47 -3.75
C LEU A 642 -0.53 15.68 -3.27
N HIS A 643 0.53 15.66 -4.07
CA HIS A 643 1.78 14.96 -3.74
C HIS A 643 2.47 15.57 -2.51
N ARG A 644 2.47 16.90 -2.38
CA ARG A 644 3.02 17.57 -1.17
C ARG A 644 2.25 17.23 0.11
N LEU A 645 0.94 17.00 0.05
CA LEU A 645 0.15 16.59 1.22
C LEU A 645 0.64 15.27 1.83
N VAL A 646 1.24 14.41 1.02
CA VAL A 646 1.75 13.10 1.43
C VAL A 646 3.28 13.03 1.37
N GLY A 647 3.94 14.19 1.43
CA GLY A 647 5.39 14.28 1.67
C GLY A 647 6.27 14.13 0.43
N PHE A 648 5.71 14.17 -0.78
CA PHE A 648 6.51 14.21 -2.00
C PHE A 648 7.12 15.60 -2.19
N ASN A 649 8.32 15.66 -2.75
CA ASN A 649 9.09 16.89 -2.99
C ASN A 649 9.27 17.10 -4.50
N LEU A 650 8.27 17.75 -5.12
CA LEU A 650 8.16 18.05 -6.55
C LEU A 650 8.54 19.48 -6.91
#